data_AF-A0A0A3AUT2-F1
#
_entry.id   AF-A0A0A3AUT2-F1
#
_cell.length_a   1.000
_cell.length_b   1.000
_cell.length_c   1.000
_cell.angle_alpha   90.00
_cell.angle_beta   90.00
_cell.angle_gamma   90.00
#
_symmetry.space_group_name_H-M   'P 1'
#
loop_
_entity.id
_entity.type
_entity.pdbx_description
1 polymer ?
#
loop_
_entity_poly.entity_id
_entity_poly.type
_entity_poly.pdbx_seq_one_letter_code
_entity_poly.pdbx_strand_id
1 'polypeptide(L)'
;MDKIEVRGARTHNLKNIDLTIPRDKLVVITGLSGSGKSSLAFDTLYAEGQRRYVESLSAYARQFLSLMEKPDVDHIEGLSPAISIEQKSTSHNPRSTVGTITEIYDYLRLLFARVGEPRCPTHDVPLAAQTISQMVDKVLELPEGSKMMLLAPVVKERKGEHIKLLENIAAQGFIRARIDGEICDLSDPPTLELQKKHTIEVVIDRFKVRSDLASRLAESFETALELSGGTVVVAPMDGENSGSGATSEELLFSSNFACPHCGYSVAELEPRLFSFNNPAGACPSCDGLGVQQYFDEKLVIQNPSISLANGAIKGWDRRNFYYFQMLSSLAKHYGFDIHQPFEALPQAIQAVVLNGSGEEEIEFQYVNDRGDITLRRHPFEGILNNMARRYKETESTAVREELAKNISTRPCTSCGGSRLRTEARHVFIEQFNLPNVAERSIGNALNFFETLRLSGQRAQIAEKILKEIKERLSFLVNVGLNYLSLSRSAETLSGGEAQRIRLASQIGAGLVGVMYVLDEPSIGLHQRDNERLLKTLIHLRDLGNTVIVVEHDEDAIMAADHIIDIGPGAGVHGGEVVASGTAEELMNNSASLTGKYLSGEERIEIPKKRTKVNKAKWLSLKGARGNNLKNVDLSIPVGLFTCITGVSGSGKSTLINDTLFPLAQNALNRADNTHVAPYDSIDGLGHFDKVIDIDQSPIGRTPRSNPATYTGLFTPIRELFAGVPEARARGYNPGRFSFNVRGGRCEACQGDGVIKVEMHFLPDVYVPCDHCKGKRYNRETLEIRYKGKTIHQILEMTVEEALAFFSAVPMIARKLQTLMDVGLSYIRLGQSSTTLSGGEAQRVKLATELSKRDTGKTLYILDEPTTGLHFADIKQLLGVLHRLRDQGNTIVVIEHNLDVIKTADWIIDLGPEGGDGGGQIIAQGTPEQLVKSQESHTARFLAPILAKK
;
A
#
# COMPACT_ATOMS: atom_id res chain seq x y z
N MET A 1 1.58 -20.84 35.82
CA MET A 1 0.97 -19.58 36.27
C MET A 1 -0.04 -19.25 35.21
N ASP A 2 -1.32 -19.35 35.54
CA ASP A 2 -2.40 -19.44 34.54
C ASP A 2 -3.14 -18.10 34.38
N LYS A 3 -2.56 -17.04 34.94
CA LYS A 3 -3.09 -15.67 34.94
C LYS A 3 -1.96 -14.66 34.81
N ILE A 4 -2.30 -13.48 34.29
CA ILE A 4 -1.48 -12.26 34.26
C ILE A 4 -2.04 -11.34 35.35
N GLU A 5 -1.19 -10.95 36.29
CA GLU A 5 -1.57 -10.01 37.36
C GLU A 5 -0.97 -8.64 37.10
N VAL A 6 -1.81 -7.62 37.04
CA VAL A 6 -1.43 -6.21 36.90
C VAL A 6 -1.81 -5.50 38.20
N ARG A 7 -0.85 -4.81 38.82
CA ARG A 7 -1.06 -4.04 40.05
C ARG A 7 -0.65 -2.59 39.86
N GLY A 8 -1.54 -1.68 40.25
CA GLY A 8 -1.31 -0.24 40.26
C GLY A 8 -0.97 0.36 38.89
N ALA A 9 -1.69 0.00 37.83
CA ALA A 9 -1.48 0.61 36.52
C ALA A 9 -2.03 2.05 36.47
N ARG A 10 -1.18 3.00 36.09
CA ARG A 10 -1.44 4.46 36.07
C ARG A 10 -1.10 5.15 34.75
N THR A 11 -0.75 4.37 33.73
CA THR A 11 -0.43 4.87 32.39
C THR A 11 -1.58 5.76 31.86
N HIS A 12 -1.25 6.98 31.43
CA HIS A 12 -2.18 8.00 30.95
C HIS A 12 -3.30 8.39 31.94
N ASN A 13 -4.53 7.87 31.74
CA ASN A 13 -5.69 8.19 32.57
C ASN A 13 -6.11 7.04 33.49
N LEU A 14 -5.37 5.92 33.50
CA LEU A 14 -5.66 4.79 34.39
C LEU A 14 -5.53 5.20 35.86
N LYS A 15 -6.53 4.84 36.68
CA LYS A 15 -6.63 5.27 38.07
C LYS A 15 -6.09 4.23 39.04
N ASN A 16 -4.81 3.91 38.90
CA ASN A 16 -4.12 2.95 39.77
C ASN A 16 -4.84 1.59 39.84
N ILE A 17 -5.16 1.04 38.67
CA ILE A 17 -6.02 -0.14 38.57
C ILE A 17 -5.27 -1.44 38.86
N ASP A 18 -5.97 -2.36 39.52
CA ASP A 18 -5.56 -3.74 39.74
C ASP A 18 -6.42 -4.66 38.89
N LEU A 19 -5.80 -5.58 38.17
CA LEU A 19 -6.51 -6.48 37.28
C LEU A 19 -5.86 -7.85 37.23
N THR A 20 -6.69 -8.89 37.12
CA THR A 20 -6.26 -10.26 36.84
C THR A 20 -6.84 -10.69 35.50
N ILE A 21 -5.98 -11.11 34.58
CA ILE A 21 -6.35 -11.52 33.23
C ILE A 21 -6.04 -13.01 33.07
N PRO A 22 -6.99 -13.85 32.61
CA PRO A 22 -6.72 -15.27 32.40
C PRO A 22 -5.77 -15.49 31.21
N ARG A 23 -4.82 -16.42 31.36
CA ARG A 23 -3.94 -16.82 30.25
C ARG A 23 -4.63 -17.86 29.36
N ASP A 24 -4.16 -17.94 28.13
CA ASP A 24 -4.60 -18.91 27.11
C ASP A 24 -6.09 -18.78 26.78
N LYS A 25 -6.59 -17.54 26.90
CA LYS A 25 -7.97 -17.12 26.64
C LYS A 25 -8.04 -16.00 25.62
N LEU A 26 -9.20 -15.89 24.97
CA LEU A 26 -9.59 -14.74 24.17
C LEU A 26 -10.20 -13.70 25.10
N VAL A 27 -9.47 -12.62 25.35
CA VAL A 27 -9.84 -11.54 26.25
C VAL A 27 -10.20 -10.31 25.43
N VAL A 28 -11.38 -9.75 25.65
CA VAL A 28 -11.81 -8.51 25.00
C VAL A 28 -11.78 -7.35 25.99
N ILE A 29 -11.13 -6.24 25.62
CA ILE A 29 -11.15 -4.98 26.35
C ILE A 29 -12.10 -4.03 25.62
N THR A 30 -13.13 -3.57 26.31
CA THR A 30 -14.18 -2.73 25.75
C THR A 30 -14.50 -1.52 26.64
N GLY A 31 -15.41 -0.65 26.18
CA GLY A 31 -15.78 0.60 26.85
C GLY A 31 -15.67 1.84 25.95
N LEU A 32 -16.01 3.02 26.46
CA LEU A 32 -16.13 4.26 25.68
C LEU A 32 -14.83 4.70 24.98
N SER A 33 -14.95 5.46 23.88
CA SER A 33 -13.79 6.09 23.23
C SER A 33 -13.06 6.99 24.23
N GLY A 34 -11.74 6.80 24.39
CA GLY A 34 -10.95 7.51 25.41
C GLY A 34 -11.09 7.00 26.85
N SER A 35 -11.71 5.85 27.09
CA SER A 35 -11.86 5.32 28.46
C SER A 35 -10.57 4.77 29.09
N GLY A 36 -9.53 4.48 28.30
CA GLY A 36 -8.26 3.91 28.77
C GLY A 36 -7.93 2.50 28.25
N LYS A 37 -8.72 1.99 27.28
CA LYS A 37 -8.51 0.67 26.64
C LYS A 37 -7.11 0.49 26.08
N SER A 38 -6.70 1.38 25.17
CA SER A 38 -5.39 1.32 24.53
C SER A 38 -4.25 1.58 25.54
N SER A 39 -4.51 2.42 26.56
CA SER A 39 -3.55 2.66 27.65
C SER A 39 -3.25 1.41 28.47
N LEU A 40 -4.26 0.55 28.68
CA LEU A 40 -4.05 -0.76 29.32
C LEU A 40 -3.44 -1.77 28.35
N ALA A 41 -4.03 -1.94 27.17
CA ALA A 41 -3.66 -2.99 26.22
C ALA A 41 -2.27 -2.78 25.60
N PHE A 42 -2.04 -1.59 25.03
CA PHE A 42 -0.84 -1.27 24.26
C PHE A 42 0.23 -0.62 25.10
N ASP A 43 -0.11 0.47 25.79
CA ASP A 43 0.88 1.30 26.49
C ASP A 43 1.33 0.69 27.83
N THR A 44 0.59 -0.29 28.36
CA THR A 44 0.95 -1.02 29.59
C THR A 44 1.32 -2.47 29.30
N LEU A 45 0.35 -3.32 28.88
CA LEU A 45 0.57 -4.77 28.75
C LEU A 45 1.54 -5.12 27.62
N TYR A 46 1.27 -4.66 26.40
CA TYR A 46 2.15 -4.91 25.25
C TYR A 46 3.52 -4.25 25.44
N ALA A 47 3.56 -2.97 25.81
CA ALA A 47 4.80 -2.24 26.02
C ALA A 47 5.72 -2.97 27.02
N GLU A 48 5.16 -3.46 28.13
CA GLU A 48 5.95 -4.15 29.14
C GLU A 48 6.34 -5.58 28.72
N GLY A 49 5.45 -6.32 28.05
CA GLY A 49 5.76 -7.64 27.49
C GLY A 49 6.85 -7.59 26.41
N GLN A 50 6.80 -6.59 25.53
CA GLN A 50 7.82 -6.37 24.51
C GLN A 50 9.15 -5.92 25.13
N ARG A 51 9.11 -4.93 26.04
CA ARG A 51 10.33 -4.41 26.69
C ARG A 51 11.09 -5.52 27.42
N ARG A 52 10.41 -6.31 28.27
CA ARG A 52 11.04 -7.40 29.02
C ARG A 52 11.70 -8.43 28.11
N TYR A 53 11.07 -8.75 26.97
CA TYR A 53 11.65 -9.65 25.99
C TYR A 53 12.88 -9.04 25.30
N VAL A 54 12.80 -7.80 24.80
CA VAL A 54 13.92 -7.15 24.08
C VAL A 54 15.11 -6.87 25.01
N GLU A 55 14.87 -6.55 26.29
CA GLU A 55 15.92 -6.39 27.31
C GLU A 55 16.73 -7.67 27.58
N SER A 56 16.20 -8.82 27.18
CA SER A 56 16.88 -10.12 27.29
C SER A 56 17.77 -10.43 26.07
N LEU A 57 17.59 -9.73 24.93
CA LEU A 57 18.30 -10.05 23.68
C LEU A 57 19.79 -9.69 23.73
N SER A 58 20.15 -8.54 24.31
CA SER A 58 21.55 -8.13 24.46
C SER A 58 21.75 -7.06 25.52
N ALA A 59 22.97 -6.96 26.06
CA ALA A 59 23.35 -5.87 26.96
C ALA A 59 23.24 -4.49 26.28
N TYR A 60 23.52 -4.41 24.98
CA TYR A 60 23.37 -3.21 24.17
C TYR A 60 21.90 -2.77 24.08
N ALA A 61 21.00 -3.68 23.73
CA ALA A 61 19.56 -3.38 23.66
C ALA A 61 19.02 -2.88 25.00
N ARG A 62 19.47 -3.47 26.12
CA ARG A 62 19.10 -3.02 27.47
C ARG A 62 19.53 -1.58 27.77
N GLN A 63 20.73 -1.18 27.34
CA GLN A 63 21.19 0.20 27.51
C GLN A 63 20.34 1.19 26.72
N PHE A 64 19.96 0.84 25.48
CA PHE A 64 19.08 1.68 24.65
C PHE A 64 17.67 1.78 25.22
N LEU A 65 17.08 0.67 25.67
CA LEU A 65 15.75 0.65 26.27
C LEU A 65 15.67 1.41 27.60
N SER A 66 16.79 1.57 28.31
CA SER A 66 16.82 2.39 29.53
C SER A 66 16.59 3.89 29.30
N LEU A 67 16.74 4.37 28.07
CA LEU A 67 16.40 5.73 27.66
C LEU A 67 14.90 5.93 27.42
N MET A 68 14.15 4.83 27.29
CA MET A 68 12.69 4.89 27.11
C MET A 68 12.00 5.03 28.46
N GLU A 69 10.90 5.79 28.46
CA GLU A 69 10.02 5.89 29.61
C GLU A 69 9.31 4.54 29.83
N LYS A 70 9.40 4.01 31.06
CA LYS A 70 8.73 2.76 31.41
C LYS A 70 7.24 3.02 31.62
N PRO A 71 6.35 2.07 31.29
CA PRO A 71 4.94 2.15 31.66
C PRO A 71 4.79 2.38 33.18
N ASP A 72 3.86 3.23 33.58
CA ASP A 72 3.64 3.54 35.00
C ASP A 72 2.76 2.46 35.62
N VAL A 73 3.41 1.48 36.23
CA VAL A 73 2.79 0.32 36.89
C VAL A 73 3.64 -0.13 38.07
N ASP A 74 3.00 -0.53 39.17
CA ASP A 74 3.72 -0.99 40.36
C ASP A 74 4.32 -2.38 40.14
N HIS A 75 3.50 -3.30 39.62
CA HIS A 75 3.92 -4.67 39.40
C HIS A 75 3.10 -5.34 38.30
N ILE A 76 3.78 -6.11 37.44
CA ILE A 76 3.12 -7.03 36.52
C ILE A 76 3.81 -8.40 36.55
N GLU A 77 3.03 -9.45 36.81
CA GLU A 77 3.47 -10.85 36.87
C GLU A 77 2.73 -11.70 35.83
N GLY A 78 3.37 -12.79 35.36
CA GLY A 78 2.76 -13.71 34.41
C GLY A 78 2.73 -13.25 32.94
N LEU A 79 3.37 -12.11 32.62
CA LEU A 79 3.50 -11.60 31.25
C LEU A 79 4.24 -12.58 30.33
N SER A 80 3.70 -12.75 29.13
CA SER A 80 4.37 -13.45 28.03
C SER A 80 5.02 -12.44 27.08
N PRO A 81 5.97 -12.86 26.22
CA PRO A 81 6.42 -12.02 25.11
C PRO A 81 5.22 -11.53 24.30
N ALA A 82 5.16 -10.23 24.05
CA ALA A 82 3.99 -9.59 23.48
C ALA A 82 4.20 -9.18 22.02
N ILE A 83 3.18 -9.37 21.18
CA ILE A 83 3.15 -8.94 19.79
C ILE A 83 1.90 -8.10 19.57
N SER A 84 2.08 -6.85 19.14
CA SER A 84 0.98 -5.95 18.77
C SER A 84 0.58 -6.13 17.31
N ILE A 85 -0.72 -6.18 17.04
CA ILE A 85 -1.31 -6.15 15.69
C ILE A 85 -2.21 -4.90 15.61
N GLU A 86 -1.57 -3.75 15.37
CA GLU A 86 -2.19 -2.43 15.24
C GLU A 86 -2.37 -2.01 13.78
N GLN A 87 -3.19 -0.98 13.55
CA GLN A 87 -3.39 -0.33 12.25
C GLN A 87 -2.33 0.70 11.86
N LYS A 88 -1.26 0.86 12.66
CA LYS A 88 -0.19 1.82 12.35
C LYS A 88 0.36 1.55 10.96
N SER A 89 0.49 2.63 10.18
CA SER A 89 0.87 2.61 8.77
C SER A 89 2.03 1.64 8.53
N THR A 90 1.81 0.66 7.64
CA THR A 90 2.89 -0.17 7.11
C THR A 90 3.99 0.72 6.55
N SER A 91 5.25 0.29 6.72
CA SER A 91 6.42 0.96 6.17
C SER A 91 6.15 1.38 4.72
N HIS A 92 6.29 2.68 4.42
CA HIS A 92 6.22 3.26 3.08
C HIS A 92 7.48 2.89 2.29
N ASN A 93 7.61 1.60 2.00
CA ASN A 93 8.65 1.08 1.13
C ASN A 93 8.00 0.66 -0.19
N PRO A 94 8.28 1.34 -1.31
CA PRO A 94 7.67 1.06 -2.60
C PRO A 94 8.04 -0.34 -3.13
N ARG A 95 9.09 -0.96 -2.57
CA ARG A 95 9.48 -2.33 -2.89
C ARG A 95 8.67 -3.39 -2.14
N SER A 96 7.97 -3.03 -1.07
CA SER A 96 7.18 -3.99 -0.29
C SER A 96 5.86 -4.34 -1.00
N THR A 97 5.54 -5.63 -1.06
CA THR A 97 4.27 -6.16 -1.56
C THR A 97 3.60 -7.07 -0.52
N VAL A 98 2.33 -7.42 -0.76
CA VAL A 98 1.64 -8.44 0.05
C VAL A 98 2.45 -9.74 0.13
N GLY A 99 3.01 -10.19 -0.99
CA GLY A 99 3.83 -11.40 -1.05
C GLY A 99 5.11 -11.32 -0.22
N THR A 100 5.76 -10.15 -0.12
CA THR A 100 6.97 -10.01 0.72
C THR A 100 6.64 -9.89 2.20
N ILE A 101 5.56 -9.21 2.57
CA ILE A 101 5.13 -9.07 3.97
C ILE A 101 4.70 -10.42 4.56
N THR A 102 4.09 -11.26 3.74
CA THR A 102 3.60 -12.59 4.12
C THR A 102 4.64 -13.69 3.98
N GLU A 103 5.84 -13.36 3.48
CA GLU A 103 6.93 -14.27 3.12
C GLU A 103 6.54 -15.33 2.06
N ILE A 104 5.30 -15.32 1.55
CA ILE A 104 4.84 -16.24 0.50
C ILE A 104 5.72 -16.08 -0.74
N TYR A 105 6.11 -14.84 -1.06
CA TYR A 105 7.00 -14.57 -2.18
C TYR A 105 8.37 -15.24 -2.00
N ASP A 106 8.88 -15.39 -0.78
CA ASP A 106 10.15 -16.09 -0.54
C ASP A 106 10.04 -17.60 -0.75
N TYR A 107 8.92 -18.20 -0.36
CA TYR A 107 8.62 -19.60 -0.71
C TYR A 107 8.40 -19.77 -2.21
N LEU A 108 7.77 -18.82 -2.91
CA LEU A 108 7.66 -18.83 -4.37
C LEU A 108 9.05 -18.78 -5.02
N ARG A 109 9.94 -17.90 -4.56
CA ARG A 109 11.32 -17.82 -5.05
C ARG A 109 12.05 -19.16 -4.88
N LEU A 110 11.86 -19.82 -3.73
CA LEU A 110 12.44 -21.14 -3.46
C LEU A 110 11.84 -22.21 -4.37
N LEU A 111 10.51 -22.21 -4.57
CA LEU A 111 9.81 -23.16 -5.42
C LEU A 111 10.27 -23.06 -6.88
N PHE A 112 10.28 -21.85 -7.44
CA PHE A 112 10.71 -21.60 -8.82
C PHE A 112 12.19 -21.88 -9.04
N ALA A 113 13.05 -21.65 -8.04
CA ALA A 113 14.46 -22.03 -8.11
C ALA A 113 14.69 -23.55 -8.13
N ARG A 114 13.88 -24.32 -7.40
CA ARG A 114 14.07 -25.77 -7.24
C ARG A 114 13.35 -26.63 -8.27
N VAL A 115 12.20 -26.17 -8.74
CA VAL A 115 11.27 -26.98 -9.57
C VAL A 115 11.01 -26.31 -10.92
N GLY A 116 11.30 -25.02 -11.04
CA GLY A 116 11.05 -24.25 -12.25
C GLY A 116 11.91 -24.71 -13.42
N GLU A 117 11.30 -24.68 -14.60
CA GLU A 117 11.91 -25.00 -15.87
C GLU A 117 12.25 -23.70 -16.60
N PRO A 118 13.54 -23.37 -16.80
CA PRO A 118 13.92 -22.17 -17.53
C PRO A 118 13.67 -22.38 -19.02
N ARG A 119 13.11 -21.38 -19.70
CA ARG A 119 12.83 -21.40 -21.15
C ARG A 119 13.51 -20.23 -21.85
N CYS A 120 13.84 -20.42 -23.12
CA CYS A 120 14.39 -19.34 -23.94
C CYS A 120 13.34 -18.24 -24.16
N PRO A 121 13.62 -16.95 -23.88
CA PRO A 121 12.68 -15.85 -24.12
C PRO A 121 12.25 -15.67 -25.57
N THR A 122 13.03 -16.19 -26.52
CA THR A 122 12.79 -16.00 -27.96
C THR A 122 12.17 -17.23 -28.62
N HIS A 123 12.55 -18.44 -28.18
CA HIS A 123 12.16 -19.70 -28.82
C HIS A 123 11.22 -20.56 -27.96
N ASP A 124 11.00 -20.18 -26.70
CA ASP A 124 10.21 -20.91 -25.69
C ASP A 124 10.62 -22.39 -25.48
N VAL A 125 11.83 -22.75 -25.90
CA VAL A 125 12.38 -24.09 -25.67
C VAL A 125 12.97 -24.22 -24.26
N PRO A 126 12.82 -25.39 -23.60
CA PRO A 126 13.44 -25.66 -22.30
C PRO A 126 14.96 -25.54 -22.38
N LEU A 127 15.54 -24.80 -21.43
CA LEU A 127 16.98 -24.73 -21.21
C LEU A 127 17.31 -25.87 -20.24
N ALA A 128 17.75 -27.01 -20.77
CA ALA A 128 18.14 -28.15 -19.95
C ALA A 128 19.66 -28.28 -19.97
N ALA A 129 20.31 -28.12 -18.81
CA ALA A 129 21.68 -28.55 -18.63
C ALA A 129 21.68 -30.08 -18.49
N GLN A 130 22.44 -30.77 -19.33
CA GLN A 130 22.61 -32.22 -19.27
C GLN A 130 24.02 -32.56 -18.82
N THR A 131 24.15 -33.60 -18.00
CA THR A 131 25.48 -34.15 -17.68
C THR A 131 25.99 -34.98 -18.85
N ILE A 132 27.32 -35.13 -18.96
CA ILE A 132 27.93 -35.97 -20.00
C ILE A 132 27.32 -37.37 -20.00
N SER A 133 27.10 -37.97 -18.82
CA SER A 133 26.44 -39.27 -18.70
C SER A 133 25.04 -39.30 -19.30
N GLN A 134 24.21 -38.29 -19.02
CA GLN A 134 22.86 -38.18 -19.60
C GLN A 134 22.88 -38.01 -21.12
N MET A 135 23.86 -37.25 -21.65
CA MET A 135 24.04 -37.09 -23.09
C MET A 135 24.41 -38.43 -23.74
N VAL A 136 25.33 -39.18 -23.12
CA VAL A 136 25.76 -40.50 -23.58
C VAL A 136 24.59 -41.49 -23.54
N ASP A 137 23.86 -41.57 -22.43
CA ASP A 137 22.72 -42.46 -22.27
C ASP A 137 21.66 -42.21 -23.37
N LYS A 138 21.35 -40.94 -23.63
CA LYS A 138 20.37 -40.55 -24.66
C LYS A 138 20.84 -40.86 -26.10
N VAL A 139 22.14 -40.85 -26.36
CA VAL A 139 22.69 -41.31 -27.66
C VAL A 139 22.64 -42.84 -27.77
N LEU A 140 22.82 -43.56 -26.67
CA LEU A 140 22.73 -45.03 -26.64
C LEU A 140 21.29 -45.54 -26.77
N GLU A 141 20.28 -44.71 -26.51
CA GLU A 141 18.86 -45.02 -26.76
C GLU A 141 18.48 -45.02 -28.26
N LEU A 142 19.33 -44.49 -29.14
CA LEU A 142 19.09 -44.50 -30.59
C LEU A 142 19.17 -45.92 -31.18
N PRO A 143 18.53 -46.19 -32.33
CA PRO A 143 18.54 -47.52 -32.95
C PRO A 143 19.96 -48.04 -33.20
N GLU A 144 20.20 -49.30 -32.82
CA GLU A 144 21.52 -49.93 -32.97
C GLU A 144 21.96 -49.94 -34.45
N GLY A 145 23.22 -49.55 -34.69
CA GLY A 145 23.78 -49.44 -36.03
C GLY A 145 23.62 -48.07 -36.70
N SER A 146 22.89 -47.11 -36.11
CA SER A 146 22.76 -45.74 -36.63
C SER A 146 24.12 -45.05 -36.72
N LYS A 147 24.45 -44.46 -37.88
CA LYS A 147 25.71 -43.75 -38.11
C LYS A 147 25.58 -42.28 -37.72
N MET A 148 26.23 -41.89 -36.62
CA MET A 148 26.14 -40.54 -36.06
C MET A 148 27.52 -39.91 -35.95
N MET A 149 27.60 -38.60 -36.13
CA MET A 149 28.78 -37.78 -35.88
C MET A 149 28.51 -36.80 -34.73
N LEU A 150 29.51 -36.64 -33.88
CA LEU A 150 29.53 -35.69 -32.79
C LEU A 150 30.24 -34.42 -33.27
N LEU A 151 29.56 -33.28 -33.18
CA LEU A 151 30.00 -32.01 -33.70
C LEU A 151 30.11 -30.98 -32.57
N ALA A 152 31.21 -30.25 -32.51
CA ALA A 152 31.42 -29.12 -31.62
C ALA A 152 31.18 -27.81 -32.39
N PRO A 153 30.02 -27.14 -32.23
CA PRO A 153 29.72 -25.88 -32.89
C PRO A 153 30.55 -24.73 -32.28
N VAL A 154 31.63 -24.35 -32.97
CA VAL A 154 32.54 -23.27 -32.54
C VAL A 154 32.08 -21.90 -33.03
N VAL A 155 31.38 -21.85 -34.16
CA VAL A 155 30.79 -20.63 -34.72
C VAL A 155 29.37 -20.94 -35.18
N LYS A 156 28.38 -20.14 -34.78
CA LYS A 156 27.00 -20.23 -35.27
C LYS A 156 26.54 -18.89 -35.83
N GLU A 157 26.15 -18.85 -37.11
CA GLU A 157 25.50 -17.68 -37.75
C GLU A 157 26.26 -16.35 -37.57
N ARG A 158 27.61 -16.37 -37.58
CA ARG A 158 28.44 -15.15 -37.43
C ARG A 158 29.13 -14.77 -38.73
N LYS A 159 29.14 -13.47 -39.04
CA LYS A 159 29.88 -12.92 -40.17
C LYS A 159 31.38 -12.94 -39.92
N GLY A 160 32.17 -13.26 -40.95
CA GLY A 160 33.62 -13.23 -40.89
C GLY A 160 34.28 -14.35 -41.70
N GLU A 161 35.54 -14.16 -42.06
CA GLU A 161 36.31 -15.15 -42.82
C GLU A 161 36.86 -16.28 -41.93
N HIS A 162 36.90 -16.08 -40.60
CA HIS A 162 37.30 -17.05 -39.56
C HIS A 162 38.63 -17.81 -39.81
N ILE A 163 39.53 -17.30 -40.65
CA ILE A 163 40.80 -17.95 -41.06
C ILE A 163 41.64 -18.38 -39.85
N LYS A 164 41.89 -17.47 -38.90
CA LYS A 164 42.69 -17.76 -37.69
C LYS A 164 42.05 -18.85 -36.82
N LEU A 165 40.73 -18.94 -36.81
CA LEU A 165 40.00 -19.95 -36.04
C LEU A 165 40.17 -21.32 -36.68
N LEU A 166 40.07 -21.41 -38.01
CA LEU A 166 40.29 -22.65 -38.76
C LEU A 166 41.75 -23.14 -38.65
N GLU A 167 42.73 -22.23 -38.75
CA GLU A 167 44.14 -22.54 -38.53
C GLU A 167 44.42 -23.07 -37.12
N ASN A 168 43.82 -22.44 -36.10
CA ASN A 168 43.97 -22.88 -34.70
C ASN A 168 43.36 -24.27 -34.46
N ILE A 169 42.19 -24.54 -35.03
CA ILE A 169 41.52 -25.85 -34.90
C ILE A 169 42.32 -26.94 -35.64
N ALA A 170 42.87 -26.64 -36.83
CA ALA A 170 43.77 -27.54 -37.54
C ALA A 170 45.07 -27.79 -36.75
N ALA A 171 45.65 -26.76 -36.13
CA ALA A 171 46.84 -26.88 -35.30
C ALA A 171 46.60 -27.72 -34.02
N GLN A 172 45.37 -27.76 -33.52
CA GLN A 172 44.97 -28.64 -32.41
C GLN A 172 44.78 -30.11 -32.84
N GLY A 173 44.93 -30.42 -34.13
CA GLY A 173 44.92 -31.79 -34.67
C GLY A 173 43.56 -32.26 -35.19
N PHE A 174 42.55 -31.39 -35.27
CA PHE A 174 41.26 -31.74 -35.88
C PHE A 174 41.37 -31.75 -37.42
N ILE A 175 40.83 -32.78 -38.05
CA ILE A 175 40.96 -33.01 -39.50
C ILE A 175 39.73 -32.53 -40.27
N ARG A 176 38.54 -32.50 -39.66
CA ARG A 176 37.28 -32.20 -40.37
C ARG A 176 36.41 -31.23 -39.61
N ALA A 177 35.71 -30.38 -40.35
CA ALA A 177 34.64 -29.53 -39.84
C ALA A 177 33.46 -29.56 -40.81
N ARG A 178 32.26 -29.36 -40.31
CA ARG A 178 31.06 -29.05 -41.07
C ARG A 178 30.93 -27.53 -41.13
N ILE A 179 31.08 -26.95 -42.31
CA ILE A 179 30.98 -25.50 -42.54
C ILE A 179 29.79 -25.26 -43.46
N ASP A 180 28.82 -24.47 -43.00
CA ASP A 180 27.58 -24.17 -43.70
C ASP A 180 26.82 -25.41 -44.22
N GLY A 181 26.90 -26.51 -43.47
CA GLY A 181 26.24 -27.78 -43.79
C GLY A 181 27.11 -28.77 -44.59
N GLU A 182 28.22 -28.34 -45.18
CA GLU A 182 29.12 -29.21 -45.93
C GLU A 182 30.32 -29.66 -45.08
N ILE A 183 30.68 -30.95 -45.16
CA ILE A 183 31.84 -31.50 -44.44
C ILE A 183 33.10 -31.24 -45.28
N CYS A 184 34.01 -30.45 -44.76
CA CYS A 184 35.30 -30.13 -45.39
C CYS A 184 36.49 -30.66 -44.57
N ASP A 185 37.61 -30.87 -45.26
CA ASP A 185 38.89 -31.16 -44.62
C ASP A 185 39.56 -29.86 -44.17
N LEU A 186 40.03 -29.82 -42.93
CA LEU A 186 40.67 -28.65 -42.34
C LEU A 186 42.09 -28.42 -42.86
N SER A 187 42.69 -29.38 -43.59
CA SER A 187 43.97 -29.15 -44.28
C SER A 187 43.84 -28.22 -45.48
N ASP A 188 42.64 -28.10 -46.05
CA ASP A 188 42.31 -27.22 -47.18
C ASP A 188 40.90 -26.62 -46.98
N PRO A 189 40.72 -25.71 -46.00
CA PRO A 189 39.40 -25.19 -45.67
C PRO A 189 38.88 -24.25 -46.77
N PRO A 190 37.56 -24.23 -47.00
CA PRO A 190 36.95 -23.32 -47.97
C PRO A 190 37.15 -21.84 -47.57
N THR A 191 37.36 -20.97 -48.56
CA THR A 191 37.44 -19.52 -48.33
C THR A 191 36.06 -18.96 -47.97
N LEU A 192 35.90 -18.45 -46.74
CA LEU A 192 34.65 -17.88 -46.24
C LEU A 192 34.55 -16.38 -46.56
N GLU A 193 33.34 -15.88 -46.83
CA GLU A 193 33.12 -14.49 -47.21
C GLU A 193 32.88 -13.59 -45.99
N LEU A 194 33.63 -12.48 -45.88
CA LEU A 194 33.54 -11.56 -44.75
C LEU A 194 32.11 -11.06 -44.42
N GLN A 195 31.25 -10.89 -45.43
CA GLN A 195 29.92 -10.29 -45.27
C GLN A 195 28.78 -11.29 -45.10
N LYS A 196 29.03 -12.59 -45.30
CA LYS A 196 28.05 -13.67 -45.10
C LYS A 196 28.18 -14.24 -43.70
N LYS A 197 27.07 -14.72 -43.16
CA LYS A 197 27.07 -15.44 -41.89
C LYS A 197 27.46 -16.87 -42.16
N HIS A 198 28.33 -17.41 -41.31
CA HIS A 198 28.84 -18.76 -41.42
C HIS A 198 28.59 -19.54 -40.12
N THR A 199 28.39 -20.85 -40.24
CA THR A 199 28.31 -21.81 -39.14
C THR A 199 29.42 -22.84 -39.30
N ILE A 200 30.26 -22.99 -38.28
CA ILE A 200 31.44 -23.87 -38.27
C ILE A 200 31.31 -24.83 -37.10
N GLU A 201 31.29 -26.12 -37.40
CA GLU A 201 31.11 -27.18 -36.41
C GLU A 201 32.20 -28.25 -36.58
N VAL A 202 33.09 -28.39 -35.61
CA VAL A 202 34.22 -29.32 -35.70
C VAL A 202 33.74 -30.75 -35.51
N VAL A 203 34.16 -31.68 -36.36
CA VAL A 203 33.82 -33.10 -36.22
C VAL A 203 34.74 -33.73 -35.17
N ILE A 204 34.20 -34.06 -34.00
CA ILE A 204 34.96 -34.62 -32.87
C ILE A 204 35.03 -36.14 -32.96
N ASP A 205 33.89 -36.81 -33.15
CA ASP A 205 33.84 -38.26 -33.29
C ASP A 205 32.81 -38.71 -34.33
N ARG A 206 33.03 -39.91 -34.83
CA ARG A 206 32.24 -40.57 -35.87
C ARG A 206 32.03 -42.02 -35.45
N PHE A 207 30.78 -42.38 -35.16
CA PHE A 207 30.48 -43.66 -34.54
C PHE A 207 29.20 -44.29 -35.10
N LYS A 208 29.06 -45.60 -34.85
CA LYS A 208 27.80 -46.34 -35.04
C LYS A 208 27.26 -46.68 -33.68
N VAL A 209 25.98 -46.41 -33.40
CA VAL A 209 25.40 -46.68 -32.07
C VAL A 209 25.50 -48.18 -31.73
N ARG A 210 26.14 -48.48 -30.61
CA ARG A 210 26.35 -49.82 -30.03
C ARG A 210 26.44 -49.70 -28.51
N SER A 211 26.07 -50.76 -27.79
CA SER A 211 26.04 -50.76 -26.32
C SER A 211 27.42 -50.61 -25.64
N ASP A 212 28.53 -50.87 -26.36
CA ASP A 212 29.89 -50.84 -25.83
C ASP A 212 30.59 -49.47 -25.91
N LEU A 213 29.93 -48.44 -26.45
CA LEU A 213 30.54 -47.15 -26.78
C LEU A 213 30.53 -46.10 -25.68
N ALA A 214 29.93 -46.39 -24.52
CA ALA A 214 29.69 -45.39 -23.46
C ALA A 214 30.94 -44.59 -23.05
N SER A 215 32.06 -45.28 -22.77
CA SER A 215 33.31 -44.63 -22.31
C SER A 215 33.91 -43.71 -23.37
N ARG A 216 33.90 -44.14 -24.64
CA ARG A 216 34.44 -43.36 -25.76
C ARG A 216 33.57 -42.15 -26.07
N LEU A 217 32.24 -42.32 -26.02
CA LEU A 217 31.31 -41.21 -26.19
C LEU A 217 31.51 -40.17 -25.09
N ALA A 218 31.70 -40.58 -23.83
CA ALA A 218 31.93 -39.66 -22.73
C ALA A 218 33.16 -38.75 -22.96
N GLU A 219 34.31 -39.32 -23.35
CA GLU A 219 35.53 -38.55 -23.70
C GLU A 219 35.30 -37.61 -24.90
N SER A 220 34.54 -38.08 -25.89
CA SER A 220 34.21 -37.29 -27.09
C SER A 220 33.29 -36.11 -26.74
N PHE A 221 32.30 -36.34 -25.88
CA PHE A 221 31.41 -35.30 -25.34
C PHE A 221 32.19 -34.28 -24.52
N GLU A 222 33.12 -34.71 -23.66
CA GLU A 222 33.98 -33.81 -22.89
C GLU A 222 34.81 -32.89 -23.79
N THR A 223 35.48 -33.49 -24.79
CA THR A 223 36.26 -32.75 -25.79
C THR A 223 35.39 -31.76 -26.59
N ALA A 224 34.20 -32.19 -27.00
CA ALA A 224 33.28 -31.35 -27.78
C ALA A 224 32.75 -30.16 -26.97
N LEU A 225 32.43 -30.37 -25.69
CA LEU A 225 31.94 -29.34 -24.79
C LEU A 225 33.05 -28.33 -24.43
N GLU A 226 34.28 -28.79 -24.21
CA GLU A 226 35.42 -27.92 -23.95
C GLU A 226 35.72 -27.02 -25.17
N LEU A 227 35.71 -27.59 -26.38
CA LEU A 227 36.01 -26.86 -27.61
C LEU A 227 34.93 -25.83 -27.99
N SER A 228 33.66 -26.14 -27.73
CA SER A 228 32.50 -25.31 -28.10
C SER A 228 32.07 -24.31 -27.01
N GLY A 229 32.63 -24.41 -25.80
CA GLY A 229 32.15 -23.65 -24.64
C GLY A 229 30.81 -24.14 -24.07
N GLY A 230 30.50 -25.43 -24.24
CA GLY A 230 29.40 -26.11 -23.55
C GLY A 230 28.18 -26.49 -24.40
N THR A 231 28.32 -26.63 -25.73
CA THR A 231 27.25 -27.12 -26.61
C THR A 231 27.75 -28.16 -27.60
N VAL A 232 26.95 -29.16 -27.93
CA VAL A 232 27.37 -30.23 -28.85
C VAL A 232 26.18 -30.71 -29.65
N VAL A 233 26.40 -30.99 -30.94
CA VAL A 233 25.38 -31.50 -31.86
C VAL A 233 25.73 -32.95 -32.19
N VAL A 234 24.74 -33.85 -32.15
CA VAL A 234 24.84 -35.20 -32.70
C VAL A 234 23.99 -35.24 -33.95
N ALA A 235 24.63 -35.39 -35.10
CA ALA A 235 23.98 -35.39 -36.41
C ALA A 235 24.18 -36.73 -37.13
N PRO A 236 23.20 -37.20 -37.93
CA PRO A 236 23.38 -38.38 -38.77
C PRO A 236 24.43 -38.12 -39.86
N MET A 237 25.21 -39.16 -40.20
CA MET A 237 26.22 -39.06 -41.28
C MET A 237 25.63 -39.13 -42.68
N ASP A 238 24.52 -39.83 -42.83
CA ASP A 238 23.89 -40.08 -44.12
C ASP A 238 22.89 -38.94 -44.37
N GLY A 239 23.36 -37.82 -44.94
CA GLY A 239 22.50 -36.77 -45.47
C GLY A 239 21.72 -37.29 -46.66
N GLU A 240 20.39 -37.12 -46.63
CA GLU A 240 19.44 -37.28 -47.76
C GLU A 240 19.94 -38.19 -48.91
N ASN A 241 19.90 -39.52 -48.73
CA ASN A 241 19.75 -40.52 -49.82
C ASN A 241 19.85 -41.97 -49.29
N SER A 242 19.00 -42.33 -48.34
CA SER A 242 18.59 -43.73 -48.19
C SER A 242 17.07 -43.78 -48.26
N GLY A 243 16.53 -44.59 -49.18
CA GLY A 243 15.13 -44.64 -49.59
C GLY A 243 14.14 -45.17 -48.53
N SER A 244 14.31 -44.80 -47.27
CA SER A 244 13.36 -45.01 -46.18
C SER A 244 13.11 -43.66 -45.51
N GLY A 245 11.93 -43.07 -45.72
CA GLY A 245 11.56 -41.70 -45.36
C GLY A 245 11.48 -41.39 -43.85
N ALA A 246 12.56 -41.63 -43.12
CA ALA A 246 12.76 -41.14 -41.76
C ALA A 246 13.95 -40.16 -41.77
N THR A 247 13.66 -38.87 -41.94
CA THR A 247 14.58 -37.79 -41.60
C THR A 247 14.94 -37.92 -40.13
N SER A 248 16.14 -38.43 -39.83
CA SER A 248 16.64 -38.50 -38.46
C SER A 248 17.03 -37.08 -38.03
N GLU A 249 16.36 -36.55 -37.01
CA GLU A 249 16.59 -35.19 -36.50
C GLU A 249 17.96 -35.08 -35.81
N GLU A 250 18.61 -33.91 -35.92
CA GLU A 250 19.82 -33.60 -35.17
C GLU A 250 19.51 -33.41 -33.68
N LEU A 251 20.33 -34.00 -32.81
CA LEU A 251 20.21 -33.85 -31.37
C LEU A 251 21.20 -32.81 -30.86
N LEU A 252 20.72 -31.69 -30.31
CA LEU A 252 21.58 -30.75 -29.60
C LEU A 252 21.59 -31.03 -28.10
N PHE A 253 22.78 -31.04 -27.51
CA PHE A 253 23.03 -31.07 -26.09
C PHE A 253 23.77 -29.81 -25.62
N SER A 254 23.56 -29.42 -24.36
CA SER A 254 24.33 -28.39 -23.70
C SER A 254 24.64 -28.78 -22.26
N SER A 255 25.87 -28.49 -21.82
CA SER A 255 26.28 -28.64 -20.41
C SER A 255 25.86 -27.44 -19.56
N ASN A 256 25.41 -26.35 -20.18
CA ASN A 256 24.93 -25.13 -19.55
C ASN A 256 23.40 -25.02 -19.73
N PHE A 257 22.74 -24.19 -18.92
CA PHE A 257 21.34 -23.79 -19.16
C PHE A 257 21.25 -22.85 -20.39
N ALA A 258 21.56 -23.37 -21.58
CA ALA A 258 21.70 -22.60 -22.81
C ALA A 258 20.69 -23.03 -23.89
N CYS A 259 20.25 -22.06 -24.68
CA CYS A 259 19.27 -22.26 -25.73
C CYS A 259 19.93 -22.89 -26.94
N PRO A 260 19.36 -23.98 -27.49
CA PRO A 260 19.91 -24.65 -28.64
C PRO A 260 20.01 -23.78 -29.91
N HIS A 261 19.06 -22.86 -30.08
CA HIS A 261 18.89 -22.07 -31.31
C HIS A 261 19.68 -20.76 -31.32
N CYS A 262 19.71 -20.02 -30.21
CA CYS A 262 20.34 -18.69 -30.15
C CYS A 262 21.49 -18.55 -29.17
N GLY A 263 21.84 -19.61 -28.42
CA GLY A 263 22.92 -19.57 -27.44
C GLY A 263 22.60 -18.73 -26.19
N TYR A 264 21.36 -18.26 -26.02
CA TYR A 264 20.92 -17.59 -24.79
C TYR A 264 21.11 -18.52 -23.59
N SER A 265 21.90 -18.12 -22.60
CA SER A 265 22.14 -18.92 -21.40
C SER A 265 21.70 -18.21 -20.14
N VAL A 266 21.31 -18.99 -19.14
CA VAL A 266 20.94 -18.52 -17.80
C VAL A 266 21.93 -19.09 -16.79
N ALA A 267 22.25 -18.31 -15.76
CA ALA A 267 23.00 -18.81 -14.61
C ALA A 267 22.19 -19.86 -13.83
N GLU A 268 22.82 -20.55 -12.88
CA GLU A 268 22.11 -21.48 -12.01
C GLU A 268 20.88 -20.82 -11.36
N LEU A 269 19.76 -21.56 -11.32
CA LEU A 269 18.50 -21.07 -10.77
C LEU A 269 18.57 -21.00 -9.25
N GLU A 270 19.07 -19.87 -8.75
CA GLU A 270 19.09 -19.58 -7.33
C GLU A 270 17.88 -18.72 -6.90
N PRO A 271 17.39 -18.85 -5.65
CA PRO A 271 16.28 -18.03 -5.15
C PRO A 271 16.51 -16.51 -5.23
N ARG A 272 17.76 -16.03 -5.28
CA ARG A 272 18.09 -14.60 -5.46
C ARG A 272 17.74 -14.07 -6.86
N LEU A 273 17.72 -14.93 -7.88
CA LEU A 273 17.33 -14.58 -9.25
C LEU A 273 15.87 -14.11 -9.32
N PHE A 274 15.02 -14.64 -8.44
CA PHE A 274 13.60 -14.33 -8.36
C PHE A 274 13.28 -13.17 -7.39
N SER A 275 14.30 -12.53 -6.81
CA SER A 275 14.13 -11.39 -5.91
C SER A 275 14.27 -10.08 -6.66
N PHE A 276 13.21 -9.27 -6.69
CA PHE A 276 13.30 -7.89 -7.18
C PHE A 276 14.02 -6.93 -6.21
N ASN A 277 14.30 -7.37 -4.98
CA ASN A 277 15.11 -6.60 -4.02
C ASN A 277 16.62 -6.85 -4.18
N ASN A 278 17.00 -7.87 -4.94
CA ASN A 278 18.39 -8.19 -5.22
C ASN A 278 18.75 -7.74 -6.64
N PRO A 279 19.87 -7.04 -6.87
CA PRO A 279 20.32 -6.69 -8.21
C PRO A 279 20.39 -7.88 -9.17
N ALA A 280 20.68 -9.08 -8.66
CA ALA A 280 20.72 -10.35 -9.40
C ALA A 280 19.36 -10.84 -9.93
N GLY A 281 18.23 -10.26 -9.50
CA GLY A 281 16.90 -10.58 -10.00
C GLY A 281 16.08 -9.36 -10.43
N ALA A 282 16.43 -8.18 -9.95
CA ALA A 282 15.77 -6.92 -10.24
C ALA A 282 15.85 -6.55 -11.74
N CYS A 283 14.76 -5.97 -12.25
CA CYS A 283 14.76 -5.33 -13.56
C CYS A 283 15.71 -4.13 -13.55
N PRO A 284 16.70 -4.05 -14.48
CA PRO A 284 17.68 -2.97 -14.48
C PRO A 284 17.09 -1.60 -14.82
N SER A 285 16.00 -1.55 -15.59
CA SER A 285 15.39 -0.28 -16.03
C SER A 285 14.60 0.44 -14.94
N CYS A 286 14.18 -0.27 -13.89
CA CYS A 286 13.43 0.31 -12.76
C CYS A 286 14.01 -0.06 -11.40
N ASP A 287 15.19 -0.69 -11.37
CA ASP A 287 15.85 -1.20 -10.16
C ASP A 287 14.89 -1.99 -9.24
N GLY A 288 14.07 -2.87 -9.83
CA GLY A 288 13.13 -3.70 -9.08
C GLY A 288 11.89 -2.99 -8.52
N LEU A 289 11.65 -1.71 -8.84
CA LEU A 289 10.43 -1.00 -8.43
C LEU A 289 9.18 -1.46 -9.19
N GLY A 290 9.35 -1.88 -10.46
CA GLY A 290 8.26 -2.26 -11.36
C GLY A 290 7.50 -1.08 -11.96
N VAL A 291 7.71 0.12 -11.44
CA VAL A 291 7.13 1.36 -11.96
C VAL A 291 8.21 2.29 -12.49
N GLN A 292 7.85 3.11 -13.46
CA GLN A 292 8.65 4.23 -13.94
C GLN A 292 7.89 5.53 -13.66
N GLN A 293 8.61 6.48 -13.07
CA GLN A 293 8.13 7.84 -12.90
C GLN A 293 8.32 8.59 -14.22
N TYR A 294 7.29 9.32 -14.64
CA TYR A 294 7.33 10.21 -15.79
C TYR A 294 6.52 11.47 -15.49
N PHE A 295 6.83 12.57 -16.17
CA PHE A 295 6.04 13.79 -16.08
C PHE A 295 4.79 13.63 -16.93
N ASP A 296 3.62 13.73 -16.31
CA ASP A 296 2.35 13.57 -17.02
C ASP A 296 1.97 14.87 -17.72
N GLU A 297 1.73 14.80 -19.03
CA GLU A 297 1.29 15.94 -19.85
C GLU A 297 0.04 16.61 -19.26
N LYS A 298 -0.92 15.81 -18.76
CA LYS A 298 -2.16 16.30 -18.19
C LYS A 298 -1.97 17.03 -16.86
N LEU A 299 -0.92 16.71 -16.11
CA LEU A 299 -0.56 17.40 -14.87
C LEU A 299 0.23 18.68 -15.13
N VAL A 300 1.09 18.65 -16.15
CA VAL A 300 1.93 19.80 -16.52
C VAL A 300 1.11 20.91 -17.17
N ILE A 301 0.10 20.55 -17.97
CA ILE A 301 -0.84 21.49 -18.59
C ILE A 301 -1.96 21.78 -17.59
N GLN A 302 -1.92 22.93 -16.93
CA GLN A 302 -2.92 23.31 -15.92
C GLN A 302 -4.26 23.65 -16.54
N ASN A 303 -4.24 24.39 -17.65
CA ASN A 303 -5.46 24.78 -18.35
C ASN A 303 -5.20 24.86 -19.86
N PRO A 304 -5.74 23.92 -20.65
CA PRO A 304 -5.51 23.86 -22.08
C PRO A 304 -6.28 24.94 -22.86
N SER A 305 -7.32 25.53 -22.28
CA SER A 305 -8.11 26.61 -22.88
C SER A 305 -7.47 28.00 -22.75
N ILE A 306 -6.35 28.10 -22.03
CA ILE A 306 -5.53 29.32 -21.92
C ILE A 306 -4.31 29.17 -22.84
N SER A 307 -3.72 30.29 -23.24
CA SER A 307 -2.52 30.31 -24.08
C SER A 307 -1.23 30.08 -23.29
N LEU A 308 -0.17 29.64 -23.97
CA LEU A 308 1.15 29.44 -23.36
C LEU A 308 1.65 30.73 -22.68
N ALA A 309 1.48 31.89 -23.32
CA ALA A 309 1.87 33.18 -22.78
C ALA A 309 1.18 33.55 -21.46
N ASN A 310 -0.05 33.08 -21.26
CA ASN A 310 -0.89 33.38 -20.10
C ASN A 310 -0.86 32.27 -19.02
N GLY A 311 0.03 31.27 -19.17
CA GLY A 311 0.25 30.26 -18.15
C GLY A 311 -0.55 28.98 -18.32
N ALA A 312 -0.80 28.54 -19.56
CA ALA A 312 -1.28 27.16 -19.81
C ALA A 312 -0.38 26.10 -19.13
N ILE A 313 0.92 26.38 -19.06
CA ILE A 313 1.92 25.58 -18.33
C ILE A 313 2.59 26.46 -17.28
N LYS A 314 2.53 26.04 -16.02
CA LYS A 314 3.04 26.82 -14.88
C LYS A 314 4.53 27.09 -15.00
N GLY A 315 4.93 28.37 -14.87
CA GLY A 315 6.33 28.80 -14.93
C GLY A 315 6.92 28.90 -16.34
N TRP A 316 6.14 28.54 -17.37
CA TRP A 316 6.45 28.71 -18.79
C TRP A 316 5.57 29.79 -19.40
N ASP A 317 5.51 30.95 -18.73
CA ASP A 317 4.63 32.07 -19.05
C ASP A 317 5.40 33.40 -19.04
N ARG A 318 4.70 34.51 -19.29
CA ARG A 318 5.28 35.87 -19.26
C ARG A 318 5.94 36.26 -17.93
N ARG A 319 5.63 35.59 -16.81
CA ARG A 319 6.24 35.88 -15.51
C ARG A 319 7.66 35.34 -15.44
N ASN A 320 7.97 34.30 -16.22
CA ASN A 320 9.32 33.77 -16.37
C ASN A 320 9.92 34.17 -17.73
N PHE A 321 10.60 35.32 -17.74
CA PHE A 321 11.10 35.96 -18.94
C PHE A 321 12.01 35.05 -19.79
N TYR A 322 12.85 34.22 -19.13
CA TYR A 322 13.75 33.28 -19.80
C TYR A 322 13.00 32.23 -20.63
N TYR A 323 12.05 31.52 -20.01
CA TYR A 323 11.27 30.50 -20.72
C TYR A 323 10.30 31.10 -21.74
N PHE A 324 9.74 32.27 -21.45
CA PHE A 324 8.86 32.98 -22.38
C PHE A 324 9.59 33.37 -23.67
N GLN A 325 10.83 33.84 -23.58
CA GLN A 325 11.66 34.13 -24.75
C GLN A 325 11.93 32.87 -25.57
N MET A 326 12.26 31.77 -24.90
CA MET A 326 12.50 30.49 -25.56
C MET A 326 11.26 30.03 -26.33
N LEU A 327 10.07 30.08 -25.72
CA LEU A 327 8.81 29.76 -26.39
C LEU A 327 8.49 30.73 -27.54
N SER A 328 8.85 32.01 -27.42
CA SER A 328 8.64 33.01 -28.48
C SER A 328 9.53 32.77 -29.69
N SER A 329 10.79 32.40 -29.48
CA SER A 329 11.70 31.96 -30.56
C SER A 329 11.21 30.67 -31.21
N LEU A 330 10.73 29.70 -30.42
CA LEU A 330 10.13 28.47 -30.92
C LEU A 330 8.88 28.74 -31.78
N ALA A 331 8.01 29.64 -31.32
CA ALA A 331 6.82 30.10 -32.04
C ALA A 331 7.17 30.76 -33.38
N LYS A 332 8.23 31.56 -33.43
CA LYS A 332 8.72 32.19 -34.66
C LYS A 332 9.29 31.17 -35.65
N HIS A 333 9.97 30.13 -35.17
CA HIS A 333 10.55 29.08 -36.01
C HIS A 333 9.49 28.18 -36.64
N TYR A 334 8.55 27.68 -35.84
CA TYR A 334 7.49 26.77 -36.32
C TYR A 334 6.22 27.48 -36.82
N GLY A 335 6.12 28.81 -36.67
CA GLY A 335 5.02 29.61 -37.20
C GLY A 335 3.69 29.43 -36.48
N PHE A 336 3.69 29.28 -35.15
CA PHE A 336 2.46 29.21 -34.34
C PHE A 336 2.28 30.44 -33.46
N ASP A 337 1.02 30.75 -33.09
CA ASP A 337 0.72 31.86 -32.18
C ASP A 337 0.75 31.43 -30.71
N ILE A 338 1.65 32.02 -29.94
CA ILE A 338 1.80 31.78 -28.49
C ILE A 338 0.62 32.33 -27.67
N HIS A 339 -0.22 33.20 -28.25
CA HIS A 339 -1.38 33.81 -27.61
C HIS A 339 -2.70 33.07 -27.86
N GLN A 340 -2.71 32.07 -28.75
CA GLN A 340 -3.85 31.19 -28.95
C GLN A 340 -3.96 30.16 -27.81
N PRO A 341 -5.18 29.72 -27.42
CA PRO A 341 -5.36 28.60 -26.49
C PRO A 341 -4.52 27.38 -26.87
N PHE A 342 -3.90 26.72 -25.88
CA PHE A 342 -3.00 25.59 -26.12
C PHE A 342 -3.70 24.43 -26.86
N GLU A 343 -4.96 24.13 -26.51
CA GLU A 343 -5.76 23.09 -27.17
C GLU A 343 -6.03 23.36 -28.66
N ALA A 344 -5.99 24.63 -29.07
CA ALA A 344 -6.23 25.02 -30.45
C ALA A 344 -4.95 24.98 -31.30
N LEU A 345 -3.77 24.74 -30.70
CA LEU A 345 -2.54 24.52 -31.44
C LEU A 345 -2.55 23.16 -32.14
N PRO A 346 -1.93 23.01 -33.34
CA PRO A 346 -1.79 21.72 -33.99
C PRO A 346 -1.08 20.69 -33.10
N GLN A 347 -1.51 19.42 -33.14
CA GLN A 347 -0.93 18.34 -32.30
C GLN A 347 0.58 18.19 -32.47
N ALA A 348 1.10 18.38 -33.68
CA ALA A 348 2.54 18.36 -33.94
C ALA A 348 3.29 19.45 -33.15
N ILE A 349 2.72 20.66 -33.06
CA ILE A 349 3.30 21.76 -32.28
C ILE A 349 3.22 21.48 -30.78
N GLN A 350 2.08 20.96 -30.30
CA GLN A 350 1.95 20.55 -28.90
C GLN A 350 3.03 19.53 -28.53
N ALA A 351 3.26 18.53 -29.39
CA ALA A 351 4.30 17.52 -29.20
C ALA A 351 5.71 18.14 -29.17
N VAL A 352 6.03 19.09 -30.05
CA VAL A 352 7.33 19.79 -30.05
C VAL A 352 7.51 20.62 -28.78
N VAL A 353 6.47 21.31 -28.32
CA VAL A 353 6.52 22.10 -27.07
C VAL A 353 6.77 21.21 -25.85
N LEU A 354 6.14 20.03 -25.80
CA LEU A 354 6.25 19.13 -24.64
C LEU A 354 7.52 18.27 -24.67
N ASN A 355 7.81 17.64 -25.81
CA ASN A 355 8.85 16.62 -25.97
C ASN A 355 10.14 17.12 -26.64
N GLY A 356 10.13 18.33 -27.21
CA GLY A 356 11.30 18.95 -27.82
C GLY A 356 11.33 18.86 -29.36
N SER A 357 12.33 19.50 -29.96
CA SER A 357 12.57 19.52 -31.41
C SER A 357 13.46 18.37 -31.91
N GLY A 358 13.81 17.42 -31.04
CA GLY A 358 14.74 16.32 -31.36
C GLY A 358 16.15 16.84 -31.64
N GLU A 359 16.67 16.58 -32.84
CA GLU A 359 18.00 17.04 -33.28
C GLU A 359 17.96 18.36 -34.06
N GLU A 360 16.78 18.96 -34.26
CA GLU A 360 16.65 20.21 -35.02
C GLU A 360 17.16 21.42 -34.22
N GLU A 361 18.19 22.09 -34.76
CA GLU A 361 18.82 23.28 -34.20
C GLU A 361 17.97 24.55 -34.43
N ILE A 362 17.55 25.20 -33.33
CA ILE A 362 16.70 26.38 -33.36
C ILE A 362 17.47 27.59 -32.82
N GLU A 363 17.27 28.76 -33.43
CA GLU A 363 17.88 30.01 -32.96
C GLU A 363 17.03 30.63 -31.83
N PHE A 364 17.59 30.66 -30.62
CA PHE A 364 17.00 31.26 -29.44
C PHE A 364 17.62 32.62 -29.14
N GLN A 365 16.74 33.61 -28.96
CA GLN A 365 17.11 34.98 -28.61
C GLN A 365 16.86 35.21 -27.12
N TYR A 366 17.93 35.39 -26.35
CA TYR A 366 17.87 35.69 -24.92
C TYR A 366 18.18 37.15 -24.67
N VAL A 367 17.37 37.83 -23.85
CA VAL A 367 17.64 39.20 -23.40
C VAL A 367 17.95 39.18 -21.91
N ASN A 368 19.17 39.59 -21.55
CA ASN A 368 19.59 39.69 -20.16
C ASN A 368 18.94 40.90 -19.47
N ASP A 369 18.98 40.96 -18.13
CA ASP A 369 18.42 42.07 -17.33
C ASP A 369 18.96 43.46 -17.72
N ARG A 370 20.13 43.53 -18.38
CA ARG A 370 20.76 44.76 -18.89
C ARG A 370 20.30 45.18 -20.29
N GLY A 371 19.45 44.38 -20.94
CA GLY A 371 18.94 44.64 -22.30
C GLY A 371 19.81 44.08 -23.43
N ASP A 372 20.97 43.48 -23.12
CA ASP A 372 21.83 42.85 -24.12
C ASP A 372 21.19 41.58 -24.70
N ILE A 373 21.22 41.46 -26.02
CA ILE A 373 20.66 40.33 -26.76
C ILE A 373 21.77 39.31 -27.05
N THR A 374 21.58 38.06 -26.61
CA THR A 374 22.45 36.93 -26.93
C THR A 374 21.71 35.94 -27.81
N LEU A 375 22.26 35.61 -28.97
CA LEU A 375 21.74 34.57 -29.87
C LEU A 375 22.47 33.25 -29.60
N ARG A 376 21.72 32.16 -29.46
CA ARG A 376 22.26 30.80 -29.32
C ARG A 376 21.51 29.85 -30.22
N ARG A 377 22.21 28.91 -30.83
CA ARG A 377 21.62 27.80 -31.60
C ARG A 377 21.80 26.53 -30.80
N HIS A 378 20.69 25.86 -30.53
CA HIS A 378 20.65 24.55 -29.90
C HIS A 378 19.27 23.91 -30.16
N PRO A 379 19.11 22.59 -30.00
CA PRO A 379 17.79 21.97 -30.02
C PRO A 379 16.96 22.42 -28.81
N PHE A 380 15.65 22.48 -29.02
CA PHE A 380 14.70 22.68 -27.92
C PHE A 380 14.53 21.35 -27.18
N GLU A 381 14.93 21.30 -25.91
CA GLU A 381 14.86 20.04 -25.15
C GLU A 381 13.42 19.58 -24.88
N GLY A 382 12.44 20.49 -24.90
CA GLY A 382 11.05 20.20 -24.52
C GLY A 382 10.78 20.43 -23.03
N ILE A 383 9.55 20.84 -22.72
CA ILE A 383 9.15 21.17 -21.34
C ILE A 383 9.25 19.95 -20.41
N LEU A 384 8.81 18.77 -20.85
CA LEU A 384 8.81 17.56 -20.02
C LEU A 384 10.23 17.08 -19.72
N ASN A 385 11.11 17.11 -20.74
CA ASN A 385 12.51 16.73 -20.59
C ASN A 385 13.26 17.72 -19.69
N ASN A 386 12.98 19.03 -19.81
CA ASN A 386 13.51 20.04 -18.91
C ASN A 386 13.11 19.74 -17.45
N MET A 387 11.83 19.46 -17.20
CA MET A 387 11.34 19.14 -15.85
C MET A 387 11.97 17.85 -15.31
N ALA A 388 12.09 16.79 -16.13
CA ALA A 388 12.72 15.53 -15.76
C ALA A 388 14.20 15.70 -15.39
N ARG A 389 14.95 16.44 -16.20
CA ARG A 389 16.36 16.78 -15.93
C ARG A 389 16.50 17.59 -14.65
N ARG A 390 15.72 18.66 -14.49
CA ARG A 390 15.73 19.50 -13.28
C ARG A 390 15.38 18.68 -12.04
N TYR A 391 14.40 17.80 -12.10
CA TYR A 391 14.03 16.95 -10.97
C TYR A 391 15.20 16.07 -10.50
N LYS A 392 15.96 15.50 -11.46
CA LYS A 392 17.11 14.63 -11.20
C LYS A 392 18.34 15.41 -10.70
N GLU A 393 18.62 16.58 -11.29
CA GLU A 393 19.85 17.35 -11.03
C GLU A 393 19.73 18.36 -9.87
N THR A 394 18.51 18.79 -9.51
CA THR A 394 18.33 19.84 -8.49
C THR A 394 18.67 19.34 -7.09
N GLU A 395 19.50 20.09 -6.36
CA GLU A 395 19.81 19.86 -4.94
C GLU A 395 18.78 20.47 -3.97
N SER A 396 17.96 21.42 -4.44
CA SER A 396 16.90 22.05 -3.65
C SER A 396 15.71 21.11 -3.45
N THR A 397 15.42 20.77 -2.19
CA THR A 397 14.26 19.97 -1.81
C THR A 397 12.94 20.62 -2.21
N ALA A 398 12.80 21.94 -2.02
CA ALA A 398 11.58 22.68 -2.36
C ALA A 398 11.23 22.60 -3.85
N VAL A 399 12.24 22.74 -4.73
CA VAL A 399 12.03 22.61 -6.19
C VAL A 399 11.68 21.17 -6.56
N ARG A 400 12.35 20.19 -5.95
CA ARG A 400 12.07 18.77 -6.18
C ARG A 400 10.64 18.41 -5.79
N GLU A 401 10.17 18.88 -4.62
CA GLU A 401 8.80 18.71 -4.16
C GLU A 401 7.77 19.40 -5.05
N GLU A 402 8.08 20.58 -5.60
CA GLU A 402 7.19 21.26 -6.54
C GLU A 402 7.05 20.50 -7.86
N LEU A 403 8.16 20.02 -8.43
CA LEU A 403 8.16 19.23 -9.66
C LEU A 403 7.52 17.85 -9.46
N ALA A 404 7.70 17.24 -8.28
CA ALA A 404 7.12 15.93 -7.95
C ALA A 404 5.59 15.89 -8.08
N LYS A 405 4.90 17.04 -7.93
CA LYS A 405 3.44 17.14 -8.11
C LYS A 405 2.97 16.85 -9.54
N ASN A 406 3.87 16.96 -10.51
CA ASN A 406 3.57 16.72 -11.91
C ASN A 406 4.03 15.33 -12.38
N ILE A 407 4.56 14.51 -11.47
CA ILE A 407 5.04 13.16 -11.77
C ILE A 407 3.89 12.17 -11.58
N SER A 408 3.66 11.35 -12.60
CA SER A 408 2.84 10.15 -12.51
C SER A 408 3.69 8.89 -12.63
N THR A 409 3.12 7.77 -12.23
CA THR A 409 3.76 6.45 -12.32
C THR A 409 3.05 5.60 -13.34
N ARG A 410 3.81 4.90 -14.18
CA ARG A 410 3.31 3.84 -15.06
C ARG A 410 4.05 2.54 -14.81
N PRO A 411 3.48 1.37 -15.18
CA PRO A 411 4.23 0.12 -15.21
C PRO A 411 5.49 0.27 -16.05
N CYS A 412 6.60 -0.29 -15.58
CA CYS A 412 7.87 -0.23 -16.28
C CYS A 412 7.75 -0.99 -17.62
N THR A 413 8.13 -0.34 -18.71
CA THR A 413 8.03 -0.90 -20.07
C THR A 413 8.89 -2.14 -20.28
N SER A 414 10.05 -2.23 -19.64
CA SER A 414 10.99 -3.36 -19.78
C SER A 414 10.50 -4.63 -19.08
N CYS A 415 9.96 -4.49 -17.87
CA CYS A 415 9.49 -5.64 -17.07
C CYS A 415 7.97 -5.87 -17.13
N GLY A 416 7.21 -4.93 -17.72
CA GLY A 416 5.74 -4.96 -17.72
C GLY A 416 5.13 -4.78 -16.33
N GLY A 417 5.88 -4.25 -15.35
CA GLY A 417 5.44 -4.17 -13.95
C GLY A 417 5.91 -5.32 -13.05
N SER A 418 6.47 -6.40 -13.61
CA SER A 418 6.83 -7.60 -12.83
C SER A 418 7.99 -7.42 -11.85
N ARG A 419 8.74 -6.31 -11.95
CA ARG A 419 9.94 -5.98 -11.16
C ARG A 419 11.16 -6.86 -11.42
N LEU A 420 11.01 -7.94 -12.19
CA LEU A 420 12.04 -8.93 -12.44
C LEU A 420 12.73 -8.74 -13.80
N ARG A 421 13.98 -9.19 -13.87
CA ARG A 421 14.74 -9.32 -15.13
C ARG A 421 14.13 -10.37 -16.05
N THR A 422 14.57 -10.37 -17.31
CA THR A 422 14.01 -11.26 -18.34
C THR A 422 14.26 -12.74 -18.02
N GLU A 423 15.45 -13.10 -17.56
CA GLU A 423 15.83 -14.48 -17.18
C GLU A 423 14.84 -15.06 -16.16
N ALA A 424 14.57 -14.31 -15.09
CA ALA A 424 13.71 -14.72 -13.98
C ALA A 424 12.23 -14.82 -14.37
N ARG A 425 11.79 -14.07 -15.37
CA ARG A 425 10.42 -14.12 -15.90
C ARG A 425 10.17 -15.34 -16.79
N HIS A 426 11.23 -15.95 -17.33
CA HIS A 426 11.14 -17.09 -18.24
C HIS A 426 11.51 -18.40 -17.54
N VAL A 427 11.05 -18.56 -16.30
CA VAL A 427 11.11 -19.82 -15.57
C VAL A 427 9.69 -20.21 -15.20
N PHE A 428 9.30 -21.42 -15.58
CA PHE A 428 7.92 -21.87 -15.56
C PHE A 428 7.73 -23.12 -14.69
N ILE A 429 6.59 -23.19 -14.02
CA ILE A 429 6.04 -24.43 -13.47
C ILE A 429 4.80 -24.72 -14.30
N GLU A 430 4.81 -25.85 -15.02
CA GLU A 430 3.85 -26.15 -16.09
C GLU A 430 3.81 -25.04 -17.15
N GLN A 431 2.80 -24.16 -17.15
CA GLN A 431 2.66 -23.04 -18.08
C GLN A 431 2.68 -21.67 -17.37
N PHE A 432 2.97 -21.63 -16.07
CA PHE A 432 2.91 -20.39 -15.28
C PHE A 432 4.28 -19.98 -14.80
N ASN A 433 4.64 -18.72 -15.05
CA ASN A 433 5.82 -18.10 -14.45
C ASN A 433 5.47 -17.42 -13.11
N LEU A 434 6.52 -17.02 -12.38
CA LEU A 434 6.35 -16.41 -11.06
C LEU A 434 5.51 -15.12 -11.09
N PRO A 435 5.73 -14.14 -11.99
CA PRO A 435 4.87 -12.96 -12.11
C PRO A 435 3.39 -13.31 -12.28
N ASN A 436 3.06 -14.27 -13.15
CA ASN A 436 1.67 -14.67 -13.39
C ASN A 436 1.03 -15.29 -12.15
N VAL A 437 1.79 -16.03 -11.34
CA VAL A 437 1.29 -16.54 -10.05
C VAL A 437 1.09 -15.40 -9.06
N ALA A 438 2.02 -14.44 -9.01
CA ALA A 438 1.96 -13.33 -8.06
C ALA A 438 0.86 -12.30 -8.37
N GLU A 439 0.48 -12.13 -9.64
CA GLU A 439 -0.59 -11.20 -10.08
C GLU A 439 -2.00 -11.76 -9.89
N ARG A 440 -2.15 -13.09 -9.79
CA ARG A 440 -3.44 -13.70 -9.47
C ARG A 440 -3.94 -13.25 -8.11
N SER A 441 -5.27 -13.19 -7.96
CA SER A 441 -5.88 -13.09 -6.64
C SER A 441 -5.45 -14.26 -5.76
N ILE A 442 -5.30 -14.03 -4.46
CA ILE A 442 -4.86 -15.03 -3.47
C ILE A 442 -5.76 -16.26 -3.49
N GLY A 443 -7.08 -16.08 -3.67
CA GLY A 443 -8.00 -17.20 -3.84
C GLY A 443 -7.70 -18.05 -5.09
N ASN A 444 -7.42 -17.40 -6.22
CA ASN A 444 -7.05 -18.10 -7.45
C ASN A 444 -5.66 -18.75 -7.37
N ALA A 445 -4.72 -18.13 -6.65
CA ALA A 445 -3.40 -18.70 -6.38
C ALA A 445 -3.50 -19.95 -5.49
N LEU A 446 -4.35 -19.92 -4.46
CA LEU A 446 -4.61 -21.09 -3.60
C LEU A 446 -5.16 -22.25 -4.43
N ASN A 447 -6.21 -22.01 -5.22
CA ASN A 447 -6.79 -23.02 -6.13
C ASN A 447 -5.76 -23.59 -7.10
N PHE A 448 -4.85 -22.75 -7.63
CA PHE A 448 -3.76 -23.18 -8.49
C PHE A 448 -2.83 -24.17 -7.76
N PHE A 449 -2.39 -23.87 -6.55
CA PHE A 449 -1.49 -24.78 -5.82
C PHE A 449 -2.18 -26.06 -5.32
N GLU A 450 -3.49 -26.02 -5.03
CA GLU A 450 -4.26 -27.21 -4.68
C GLU A 450 -4.41 -28.19 -5.86
N THR A 451 -4.58 -27.65 -7.07
CA THR A 451 -4.76 -28.41 -8.31
C THR A 451 -3.44 -28.82 -8.96
N LEU A 452 -2.34 -28.12 -8.67
CA LEU A 452 -1.00 -28.43 -9.21
C LEU A 452 -0.60 -29.88 -8.95
N ARG A 453 -0.10 -30.56 -10.00
CA ARG A 453 0.37 -31.94 -9.93
C ARG A 453 1.80 -32.02 -10.45
N LEU A 454 2.74 -32.24 -9.53
CA LEU A 454 4.14 -32.51 -9.85
C LEU A 454 4.41 -34.01 -9.74
N SER A 455 5.33 -34.53 -10.54
CA SER A 455 5.74 -35.94 -10.55
C SER A 455 7.25 -36.10 -10.30
N GLY A 456 7.66 -37.30 -9.88
CA GLY A 456 9.06 -37.67 -9.69
C GLY A 456 9.78 -36.89 -8.58
N GLN A 457 11.08 -36.62 -8.78
CA GLN A 457 11.93 -35.89 -7.82
C GLN A 457 11.44 -34.45 -7.58
N ARG A 458 10.88 -33.79 -8.60
CA ARG A 458 10.32 -32.44 -8.50
C ARG A 458 9.21 -32.40 -7.43
N ALA A 459 8.36 -33.42 -7.36
CA ALA A 459 7.29 -33.50 -6.37
C ALA A 459 7.83 -33.62 -4.93
N GLN A 460 8.83 -34.48 -4.71
CA GLN A 460 9.42 -34.69 -3.38
C GLN A 460 10.11 -33.42 -2.84
N ILE A 461 10.82 -32.68 -3.70
CA ILE A 461 11.46 -31.41 -3.31
C ILE A 461 10.40 -30.33 -3.02
N ALA A 462 9.34 -30.29 -3.83
CA ALA A 462 8.28 -29.30 -3.73
C ALA A 462 7.36 -29.50 -2.54
N GLU A 463 7.18 -30.73 -2.04
CA GLU A 463 6.14 -31.10 -1.08
C GLU A 463 6.08 -30.17 0.14
N LYS A 464 7.22 -29.98 0.82
CA LYS A 464 7.30 -29.10 2.00
C LYS A 464 7.06 -27.63 1.65
N ILE A 465 7.57 -27.17 0.51
CA ILE A 465 7.43 -25.78 0.05
C ILE A 465 5.97 -25.49 -0.31
N LEU A 466 5.31 -26.41 -1.01
CA LEU A 466 3.90 -26.30 -1.39
C LEU A 466 2.98 -26.34 -0.18
N LYS A 467 3.31 -27.13 0.84
CA LYS A 467 2.57 -27.13 2.10
C LYS A 467 2.55 -25.73 2.73
N GLU A 468 3.73 -25.12 2.90
CA GLU A 468 3.88 -23.77 3.48
C GLU A 468 3.15 -22.69 2.65
N ILE A 469 3.24 -22.77 1.31
CA ILE A 469 2.54 -21.83 0.41
C ILE A 469 1.01 -21.96 0.58
N LYS A 470 0.48 -23.19 0.58
CA LYS A 470 -0.96 -23.44 0.72
C LYS A 470 -1.50 -22.98 2.06
N GLU A 471 -0.79 -23.29 3.16
CA GLU A 471 -1.19 -22.88 4.50
C GLU A 471 -1.22 -21.35 4.62
N ARG A 472 -0.18 -20.65 4.18
CA ARG A 472 -0.13 -19.18 4.21
C ARG A 472 -1.18 -18.51 3.32
N LEU A 473 -1.42 -19.04 2.12
CA LEU A 473 -2.52 -18.57 1.26
C LEU A 473 -3.89 -18.82 1.91
N SER A 474 -4.09 -19.98 2.53
CA SER A 474 -5.32 -20.30 3.26
C SER A 474 -5.57 -19.33 4.42
N PHE A 475 -4.54 -18.98 5.20
CA PHE A 475 -4.67 -17.98 6.26
C PHE A 475 -5.10 -16.62 5.72
N LEU A 476 -4.55 -16.16 4.59
CA LEU A 476 -4.98 -14.92 3.94
C LEU A 476 -6.44 -14.98 3.45
N VAL A 477 -6.88 -16.14 2.94
CA VAL A 477 -8.29 -16.35 2.57
C VAL A 477 -9.20 -16.32 3.79
N ASN A 478 -8.79 -16.94 4.90
CA ASN A 478 -9.57 -17.00 6.14
C ASN A 478 -9.78 -15.62 6.76
N VAL A 479 -8.80 -14.72 6.68
CA VAL A 479 -8.95 -13.31 7.10
C VAL A 479 -9.64 -12.43 6.04
N GLY A 480 -10.18 -13.00 4.97
CA GLY A 480 -10.97 -12.28 3.97
C GLY A 480 -10.17 -11.43 2.99
N LEU A 481 -8.92 -11.82 2.68
CA LEU A 481 -8.03 -11.11 1.73
C LEU A 481 -7.88 -11.85 0.40
N ASN A 482 -8.80 -12.76 0.09
CA ASN A 482 -8.78 -13.61 -1.11
C ASN A 482 -8.78 -12.82 -2.44
N TYR A 483 -9.23 -11.57 -2.42
CA TYR A 483 -9.30 -10.70 -3.60
C TYR A 483 -7.98 -9.98 -3.92
N LEU A 484 -7.03 -9.94 -2.99
CA LEU A 484 -5.73 -9.29 -3.19
C LEU A 484 -4.80 -10.15 -4.04
N SER A 485 -3.89 -9.53 -4.79
CA SER A 485 -2.76 -10.22 -5.41
C SER A 485 -1.52 -10.16 -4.50
N LEU A 486 -0.60 -11.10 -4.68
CA LEU A 486 0.70 -11.09 -3.98
C LEU A 486 1.61 -9.97 -4.48
N SER A 487 1.39 -9.48 -5.70
CA SER A 487 2.11 -8.36 -6.31
C SER A 487 1.60 -6.97 -5.87
N ARG A 488 0.43 -6.89 -5.20
CA ARG A 488 -0.14 -5.61 -4.74
C ARG A 488 0.86 -4.91 -3.82
N SER A 489 1.08 -3.62 -4.09
CA SER A 489 1.96 -2.76 -3.28
C SER A 489 1.44 -2.67 -1.85
N ALA A 490 2.36 -2.71 -0.88
CA ALA A 490 2.00 -2.51 0.52
C ALA A 490 1.47 -1.10 0.79
N GLU A 491 1.85 -0.11 -0.02
CA GLU A 491 1.44 1.29 0.14
C GLU A 491 -0.04 1.54 -0.18
N THR A 492 -0.64 0.67 -1.00
CA THR A 492 -2.06 0.82 -1.41
C THR A 492 -3.02 0.05 -0.52
N LEU A 493 -2.53 -0.60 0.53
CA LEU A 493 -3.36 -1.35 1.46
C LEU A 493 -4.07 -0.40 2.43
N SER A 494 -5.33 -0.68 2.74
CA SER A 494 -6.01 -0.02 3.86
C SER A 494 -5.41 -0.46 5.21
N GLY A 495 -5.66 0.32 6.27
CA GLY A 495 -5.22 -0.04 7.62
C GLY A 495 -5.70 -1.44 8.04
N GLY A 496 -6.98 -1.75 7.79
CA GLY A 496 -7.55 -3.07 8.06
C GLY A 496 -7.01 -4.19 7.15
N GLU A 497 -6.68 -3.91 5.88
CA GLU A 497 -6.01 -4.90 5.00
C GLU A 497 -4.60 -5.24 5.53
N ALA A 498 -3.81 -4.22 5.86
CA ALA A 498 -2.47 -4.38 6.42
C ALA A 498 -2.47 -5.13 7.76
N GLN A 499 -3.42 -4.80 8.63
CA GLN A 499 -3.60 -5.47 9.92
C GLN A 499 -3.92 -6.96 9.75
N ARG A 500 -4.84 -7.31 8.84
CA ARG A 500 -5.22 -8.69 8.56
C ARG A 500 -4.10 -9.49 7.90
N ILE A 501 -3.30 -8.86 7.03
CA ILE A 501 -2.07 -9.48 6.49
C ILE A 501 -1.11 -9.83 7.62
N ARG A 502 -0.92 -8.91 8.57
CA ARG A 502 -0.05 -9.14 9.73
C ARG A 502 -0.59 -10.26 10.59
N LEU A 503 -1.91 -10.31 10.84
CA LEU A 503 -2.56 -11.40 11.57
C LEU A 503 -2.33 -12.76 10.90
N ALA A 504 -2.56 -12.86 9.59
CA ALA A 504 -2.32 -14.09 8.83
C ALA A 504 -0.85 -14.54 8.89
N SER A 505 0.10 -13.59 8.81
CA SER A 505 1.53 -13.85 8.95
C SER A 505 1.88 -14.39 10.36
N GLN A 506 1.29 -13.82 11.41
CA GLN A 506 1.51 -14.31 12.79
C GLN A 506 0.97 -15.71 13.03
N ILE A 507 -0.17 -16.06 12.43
CA ILE A 507 -0.71 -17.43 12.51
C ILE A 507 0.21 -18.40 11.77
N GLY A 508 0.71 -18.01 10.59
CA GLY A 508 1.67 -18.80 9.82
C GLY A 508 3.02 -19.02 10.52
N ALA A 509 3.39 -18.17 11.49
CA ALA A 509 4.59 -18.35 12.29
C ALA A 509 4.49 -19.50 13.31
N GLY A 510 3.27 -19.96 13.64
CA GLY A 510 3.05 -21.10 14.54
C GLY A 510 3.59 -20.91 15.96
N LEU A 511 3.65 -19.67 16.45
CA LEU A 511 4.16 -19.37 17.79
C LEU A 511 3.18 -19.82 18.88
N VAL A 512 3.73 -20.25 20.01
CA VAL A 512 2.99 -20.73 21.19
C VAL A 512 3.50 -19.98 22.43
N GLY A 513 2.62 -19.70 23.40
CA GLY A 513 2.96 -18.99 24.62
C GLY A 513 3.21 -17.50 24.41
N VAL A 514 2.68 -16.92 23.33
CA VAL A 514 2.75 -15.48 23.01
C VAL A 514 1.49 -14.78 23.49
N MET A 515 1.64 -13.51 23.89
CA MET A 515 0.51 -12.60 24.13
C MET A 515 0.30 -11.73 22.90
N TYR A 516 -0.77 -11.97 22.15
CA TYR A 516 -1.16 -11.13 21.02
C TYR A 516 -2.08 -10.02 21.50
N VAL A 517 -1.74 -8.77 21.18
CA VAL A 517 -2.58 -7.60 21.50
C VAL A 517 -3.05 -6.97 20.19
N LEU A 518 -4.36 -6.98 19.95
CA LEU A 518 -4.98 -6.55 18.70
C LEU A 518 -5.84 -5.30 18.89
N ASP A 519 -5.77 -4.37 17.95
CA ASP A 519 -6.49 -3.09 17.98
C ASP A 519 -7.65 -3.12 16.98
N GLU A 520 -8.86 -3.43 17.44
CA GLU A 520 -10.09 -3.42 16.63
C GLU A 520 -9.95 -4.15 15.27
N PRO A 521 -9.63 -5.45 15.27
CA PRO A 521 -9.40 -6.20 14.04
C PRO A 521 -10.65 -6.32 13.13
N SER A 522 -11.85 -6.00 13.65
CA SER A 522 -13.09 -5.95 12.86
C SER A 522 -13.23 -4.73 11.94
N ILE A 523 -12.35 -3.72 12.06
CA ILE A 523 -12.43 -2.50 11.25
C ILE A 523 -12.37 -2.80 9.75
N GLY A 524 -13.25 -2.14 8.97
CA GLY A 524 -13.36 -2.30 7.53
C GLY A 524 -13.76 -3.70 7.07
N LEU A 525 -14.25 -4.55 7.98
CA LEU A 525 -14.83 -5.84 7.67
C LEU A 525 -16.34 -5.75 7.60
N HIS A 526 -16.89 -6.43 6.59
CA HIS A 526 -18.31 -6.72 6.55
C HIS A 526 -18.65 -7.82 7.57
N GLN A 527 -19.86 -7.81 8.14
CA GLN A 527 -20.28 -8.76 9.19
C GLN A 527 -20.02 -10.23 8.83
N ARG A 528 -20.23 -10.58 7.56
CA ARG A 528 -19.89 -11.90 6.99
C ARG A 528 -18.45 -12.33 7.25
N ASP A 529 -17.51 -11.42 7.04
CA ASP A 529 -16.08 -11.69 7.13
C ASP A 529 -15.60 -11.58 8.60
N ASN A 530 -16.33 -10.83 9.44
CA ASN A 530 -16.12 -10.77 10.89
C ASN A 530 -16.25 -12.16 11.54
N GLU A 531 -17.27 -12.95 11.17
CA GLU A 531 -17.40 -14.34 11.64
C GLU A 531 -16.16 -15.21 11.36
N ARG A 532 -15.47 -14.97 10.22
CA ARG A 532 -14.25 -15.70 9.85
C ARG A 532 -13.04 -15.22 10.63
N LEU A 533 -12.95 -13.92 10.85
CA LEU A 533 -11.93 -13.32 11.71
C LEU A 533 -12.01 -13.90 13.12
N LEU A 534 -13.20 -13.94 13.72
CA LEU A 534 -13.39 -14.48 15.08
C LEU A 534 -12.93 -15.93 15.21
N LYS A 535 -13.28 -16.79 14.23
CA LYS A 535 -12.76 -18.17 14.18
C LYS A 535 -11.23 -18.22 14.12
N THR A 536 -10.64 -17.27 13.43
CA THR A 536 -9.18 -17.16 13.29
C THR A 536 -8.52 -16.72 14.61
N LEU A 537 -9.12 -15.78 15.34
CA LEU A 537 -8.66 -15.37 16.67
C LEU A 537 -8.78 -16.49 17.70
N ILE A 538 -9.90 -17.22 17.66
CA ILE A 538 -10.13 -18.42 18.46
C ILE A 538 -9.07 -19.48 18.15
N HIS A 539 -8.76 -19.72 16.87
CA HIS A 539 -7.71 -20.64 16.49
C HIS A 539 -6.33 -20.19 17.02
N LEU A 540 -6.00 -18.90 16.94
CA LEU A 540 -4.75 -18.35 17.47
C LEU A 540 -4.63 -18.57 18.99
N ARG A 541 -5.73 -18.41 19.73
CA ARG A 541 -5.83 -18.76 21.15
C ARG A 541 -5.59 -20.26 21.37
N ASP A 542 -6.28 -21.10 20.62
CA ASP A 542 -6.27 -22.57 20.78
C ASP A 542 -4.90 -23.20 20.46
N LEU A 543 -4.01 -22.49 19.76
CA LEU A 543 -2.60 -22.86 19.61
C LEU A 543 -1.80 -22.77 20.92
N GLY A 544 -2.39 -22.24 22.00
CA GLY A 544 -1.74 -22.03 23.30
C GLY A 544 -1.21 -20.61 23.47
N ASN A 545 -1.93 -19.62 22.92
CA ASN A 545 -1.60 -18.20 23.06
C ASN A 545 -2.67 -17.45 23.84
N THR A 546 -2.30 -16.32 24.44
CA THR A 546 -3.27 -15.39 25.03
C THR A 546 -3.57 -14.30 24.02
N VAL A 547 -4.84 -14.10 23.68
CA VAL A 547 -5.27 -13.12 22.67
C VAL A 547 -6.06 -12.03 23.35
N ILE A 548 -5.50 -10.82 23.42
CA ILE A 548 -6.14 -9.63 23.98
C ILE A 548 -6.57 -8.73 22.82
N VAL A 549 -7.85 -8.43 22.74
CA VAL A 549 -8.43 -7.63 21.65
C VAL A 549 -9.10 -6.40 22.23
N VAL A 550 -8.77 -5.21 21.74
CA VAL A 550 -9.58 -4.01 21.98
C VAL A 550 -10.70 -4.01 20.94
N GLU A 551 -11.96 -4.10 21.37
CA GLU A 551 -13.11 -4.22 20.45
C GLU A 551 -14.38 -3.56 20.95
N HIS A 552 -15.22 -3.22 19.97
CA HIS A 552 -16.56 -2.64 20.13
C HIS A 552 -17.64 -3.45 19.40
N ASP A 553 -17.26 -4.41 18.56
CA ASP A 553 -18.20 -5.28 17.86
C ASP A 553 -18.93 -6.24 18.82
N GLU A 554 -20.25 -6.36 18.64
CA GLU A 554 -21.12 -7.19 19.48
C GLU A 554 -20.73 -8.68 19.40
N ASP A 555 -20.48 -9.21 18.20
CA ASP A 555 -20.14 -10.62 18.01
C ASP A 555 -18.78 -10.96 18.65
N ALA A 556 -17.81 -10.06 18.54
CA ALA A 556 -16.50 -10.21 19.17
C ALA A 556 -16.58 -10.23 20.69
N ILE A 557 -17.34 -9.30 21.28
CA ILE A 557 -17.53 -9.22 22.74
C ILE A 557 -18.26 -10.48 23.24
N MET A 558 -19.28 -10.94 22.53
CA MET A 558 -20.05 -12.14 22.88
C MET A 558 -19.25 -13.44 22.74
N ALA A 559 -18.29 -13.50 21.81
CA ALA A 559 -17.43 -14.67 21.60
C ALA A 559 -16.24 -14.75 22.56
N ALA A 560 -15.98 -13.70 23.34
CA ALA A 560 -14.84 -13.62 24.25
C ALA A 560 -14.98 -14.60 25.43
N ASP A 561 -13.86 -15.19 25.85
CA ASP A 561 -13.83 -16.00 27.08
C ASP A 561 -13.88 -15.13 28.34
N HIS A 562 -13.34 -13.91 28.25
CA HIS A 562 -13.26 -12.94 29.34
C HIS A 562 -13.32 -11.52 28.77
N ILE A 563 -14.07 -10.63 29.43
CA ILE A 563 -14.27 -9.25 28.99
C ILE A 563 -13.85 -8.32 30.11
N ILE A 564 -13.19 -7.21 29.76
CA ILE A 564 -12.80 -6.14 30.66
C ILE A 564 -13.45 -4.85 30.14
N ASP A 565 -14.44 -4.33 30.87
CA ASP A 565 -15.10 -3.07 30.56
C ASP A 565 -14.40 -1.92 31.29
N ILE A 566 -13.80 -1.00 30.53
CA ILE A 566 -13.02 0.12 31.09
C ILE A 566 -13.81 1.42 31.01
N GLY A 567 -13.89 2.07 32.16
CA GLY A 567 -14.28 3.46 32.40
C GLY A 567 -15.78 3.71 32.26
N PRO A 568 -16.44 4.32 33.26
CA PRO A 568 -17.83 4.77 33.09
C PRO A 568 -17.95 5.97 32.12
N GLY A 569 -16.82 6.58 31.77
CA GLY A 569 -16.70 7.75 30.89
C GLY A 569 -15.35 7.78 30.16
N ALA A 570 -15.09 8.88 29.45
CA ALA A 570 -13.84 9.11 28.73
C ALA A 570 -12.88 10.03 29.48
N GLY A 571 -11.58 9.96 29.18
CA GLY A 571 -10.56 10.85 29.73
C GLY A 571 -10.43 10.72 31.24
N VAL A 572 -10.49 11.85 31.95
CA VAL A 572 -10.40 11.92 33.42
C VAL A 572 -11.55 11.18 34.13
N HIS A 573 -12.68 11.00 33.44
CA HIS A 573 -13.84 10.28 33.96
C HIS A 573 -13.76 8.76 33.70
N GLY A 574 -12.80 8.31 32.88
CA GLY A 574 -12.53 6.90 32.61
C GLY A 574 -11.45 6.32 33.51
N GLY A 575 -10.71 5.34 32.99
CA GLY A 575 -9.50 4.79 33.61
C GLY A 575 -9.73 3.84 34.78
N GLU A 576 -10.97 3.41 34.99
CA GLU A 576 -11.37 2.46 36.03
C GLU A 576 -11.89 1.17 35.39
N VAL A 577 -11.78 0.03 36.07
CA VAL A 577 -12.40 -1.22 35.61
C VAL A 577 -13.84 -1.26 36.14
N VAL A 578 -14.83 -1.18 35.25
CA VAL A 578 -16.26 -1.15 35.60
C VAL A 578 -16.80 -2.56 35.81
N ALA A 579 -16.42 -3.47 34.92
CA ALA A 579 -16.78 -4.88 34.98
C ALA A 579 -15.63 -5.72 34.42
N SER A 580 -15.46 -6.93 34.94
CA SER A 580 -14.48 -7.89 34.45
C SER A 580 -15.02 -9.29 34.67
N GLY A 581 -15.24 -10.05 33.59
CA GLY A 581 -15.96 -11.32 33.67
C GLY A 581 -16.46 -11.82 32.32
N THR A 582 -17.49 -12.66 32.34
CA THR A 582 -18.15 -13.17 31.12
C THR A 582 -19.15 -12.16 30.52
N ALA A 583 -19.60 -12.40 29.29
CA ALA A 583 -20.63 -11.56 28.65
C ALA A 583 -21.92 -11.49 29.48
N GLU A 584 -22.35 -12.62 30.04
CA GLU A 584 -23.55 -12.68 30.90
C GLU A 584 -23.37 -11.87 32.19
N GLU A 585 -22.19 -11.91 32.80
CA GLU A 585 -21.87 -11.12 34.00
C GLU A 585 -21.87 -9.62 33.69
N LEU A 586 -21.37 -9.21 32.52
CA LEU A 586 -21.43 -7.82 32.06
C LEU A 586 -22.86 -7.36 31.80
N MET A 587 -23.68 -8.16 31.12
CA MET A 587 -25.09 -7.84 30.83
C MET A 587 -25.92 -7.64 32.11
N ASN A 588 -25.58 -8.38 33.17
CA ASN A 588 -26.23 -8.25 34.48
C ASN A 588 -25.68 -7.09 35.32
N ASN A 589 -24.59 -6.44 34.91
CA ASN A 589 -23.98 -5.34 35.64
C ASN A 589 -24.57 -3.99 35.21
N SER A 590 -25.41 -3.41 36.06
CA SER A 590 -26.06 -2.11 35.82
C SER A 590 -25.10 -0.91 35.70
N ALA A 591 -23.86 -1.04 36.15
CA ALA A 591 -22.83 0.00 36.01
C ALA A 591 -22.13 -0.06 34.63
N SER A 592 -22.14 -1.21 33.96
CA SER A 592 -21.53 -1.38 32.64
C SER A 592 -22.43 -0.77 31.57
N LEU A 593 -21.95 0.30 30.93
CA LEU A 593 -22.66 0.87 29.78
C LEU A 593 -22.69 -0.13 28.63
N THR A 594 -21.58 -0.85 28.40
CA THR A 594 -21.49 -1.92 27.41
C THR A 594 -22.54 -3.00 27.68
N GLY A 595 -22.66 -3.46 28.94
CA GLY A 595 -23.67 -4.44 29.37
C GLY A 595 -25.12 -4.02 29.09
N LYS A 596 -25.43 -2.71 29.20
CA LYS A 596 -26.75 -2.17 28.84
C LYS A 596 -27.06 -2.25 27.36
N TYR A 597 -26.07 -2.05 26.50
CA TYR A 597 -26.25 -2.22 25.05
C TYR A 597 -26.39 -3.70 24.68
N LEU A 598 -25.57 -4.58 25.25
CA LEU A 598 -25.62 -6.03 25.00
C LEU A 598 -26.94 -6.66 25.48
N SER A 599 -27.46 -6.24 26.64
CA SER A 599 -28.76 -6.69 27.16
C SER A 599 -29.95 -6.09 26.41
N GLY A 600 -29.74 -5.02 25.63
CA GLY A 600 -30.78 -4.29 24.93
C GLY A 600 -31.55 -3.28 25.78
N GLU A 601 -31.12 -3.02 27.02
CA GLU A 601 -31.65 -1.92 27.86
C GLU A 601 -31.44 -0.56 27.17
N GLU A 602 -30.24 -0.35 26.63
CA GLU A 602 -29.92 0.76 25.75
C GLU A 602 -29.75 0.26 24.31
N ARG A 603 -30.18 1.06 23.34
CA ARG A 603 -30.02 0.74 21.91
C ARG A 603 -30.03 1.97 21.03
N ILE A 604 -29.48 1.82 19.83
CA ILE A 604 -29.67 2.78 18.74
C ILE A 604 -30.99 2.45 18.04
N GLU A 605 -31.97 3.32 18.22
CA GLU A 605 -33.33 3.14 17.70
C GLU A 605 -33.39 3.27 16.18
N ILE A 606 -34.26 2.46 15.55
CA ILE A 606 -34.57 2.59 14.13
C ILE A 606 -35.47 3.83 13.94
N PRO A 607 -35.18 4.74 12.97
CA PRO A 607 -36.00 5.91 12.73
C PRO A 607 -37.46 5.53 12.41
N LYS A 608 -38.41 6.04 13.21
CA LYS A 608 -39.85 5.77 13.00
C LYS A 608 -40.37 6.23 11.64
N LYS A 609 -39.76 7.28 11.08
CA LYS A 609 -40.02 7.81 9.74
C LYS A 609 -38.69 8.20 9.11
N ARG A 610 -38.42 7.66 7.92
CA ARG A 610 -37.27 8.06 7.09
C ARG A 610 -37.62 9.29 6.24
N THR A 611 -36.61 10.08 5.90
CA THR A 611 -36.80 11.25 5.05
C THR A 611 -37.10 10.80 3.62
N LYS A 612 -38.17 11.36 3.01
CA LYS A 612 -38.60 10.92 1.68
C LYS A 612 -37.65 11.44 0.61
N VAL A 613 -37.34 10.58 -0.36
CA VAL A 613 -36.57 10.94 -1.55
C VAL A 613 -37.28 12.02 -2.36
N ASN A 614 -36.53 13.07 -2.72
CA ASN A 614 -36.99 14.07 -3.68
C ASN A 614 -36.72 13.57 -5.10
N LYS A 615 -37.78 13.20 -5.84
CA LYS A 615 -37.67 12.65 -7.20
C LYS A 615 -36.97 13.59 -8.20
N ALA A 616 -36.91 14.89 -7.93
CA ALA A 616 -36.33 15.88 -8.85
C ALA A 616 -34.85 16.21 -8.56
N LYS A 617 -34.25 15.69 -7.47
CA LYS A 617 -32.88 16.03 -7.08
C LYS A 617 -32.04 14.78 -6.86
N TRP A 618 -31.23 14.46 -7.86
CA TRP A 618 -30.34 13.30 -7.86
C TRP A 618 -28.95 13.72 -8.36
N LEU A 619 -27.95 13.09 -7.78
CA LEU A 619 -26.58 13.07 -8.27
C LEU A 619 -26.38 11.72 -8.96
N SER A 620 -26.00 11.74 -10.24
CA SER A 620 -25.85 10.53 -11.04
C SER A 620 -24.45 10.46 -11.65
N LEU A 621 -23.71 9.41 -11.34
CA LEU A 621 -22.42 9.08 -11.92
C LEU A 621 -22.61 7.84 -12.81
N LYS A 622 -22.27 7.95 -14.10
CA LYS A 622 -22.49 6.89 -15.08
C LYS A 622 -21.18 6.26 -15.55
N GLY A 623 -21.23 4.95 -15.76
CA GLY A 623 -20.18 4.16 -16.40
C GLY A 623 -18.85 4.17 -15.65
N ALA A 624 -18.85 4.10 -14.32
CA ALA A 624 -17.63 4.03 -13.52
C ALA A 624 -16.91 2.68 -13.75
N ARG A 625 -15.61 2.74 -14.10
CA ARG A 625 -14.77 1.59 -14.51
C ARG A 625 -13.40 1.57 -13.83
N GLY A 626 -13.24 2.29 -12.71
CA GLY A 626 -12.03 2.23 -11.91
C GLY A 626 -11.79 0.85 -11.30
N ASN A 627 -10.53 0.41 -11.24
CA ASN A 627 -10.13 -0.85 -10.60
C ASN A 627 -11.01 -2.05 -11.03
N ASN A 628 -11.81 -2.59 -10.11
CA ASN A 628 -12.70 -3.73 -10.35
C ASN A 628 -14.15 -3.36 -10.69
N LEU A 629 -14.49 -2.06 -10.84
CA LEU A 629 -15.84 -1.61 -11.17
C LEU A 629 -16.23 -2.00 -12.59
N LYS A 630 -17.42 -2.58 -12.75
CA LYS A 630 -17.94 -3.14 -14.01
C LYS A 630 -18.96 -2.20 -14.66
N ASN A 631 -18.49 -1.03 -15.11
CA ASN A 631 -19.32 0.00 -15.77
C ASN A 631 -20.55 0.38 -14.94
N VAL A 632 -20.31 0.83 -13.71
CA VAL A 632 -21.33 1.03 -12.68
C VAL A 632 -22.00 2.40 -12.83
N ASP A 633 -23.34 2.41 -12.76
CA ASP A 633 -24.16 3.62 -12.69
C ASP A 633 -24.63 3.86 -11.25
N LEU A 634 -24.07 4.88 -10.60
CA LEU A 634 -24.39 5.29 -9.24
C LEU A 634 -25.41 6.44 -9.26
N SER A 635 -26.46 6.35 -8.44
CA SER A 635 -27.42 7.44 -8.23
C SER A 635 -27.66 7.70 -6.75
N ILE A 636 -27.35 8.93 -6.30
CA ILE A 636 -27.47 9.37 -4.91
C ILE A 636 -28.58 10.42 -4.78
N PRO A 637 -29.56 10.23 -3.88
CA PRO A 637 -30.59 11.23 -3.63
C PRO A 637 -30.03 12.41 -2.83
N VAL A 638 -30.38 13.64 -3.24
CA VAL A 638 -29.91 14.87 -2.58
C VAL A 638 -30.72 15.15 -1.31
N GLY A 639 -30.03 15.58 -0.24
CA GLY A 639 -30.60 15.96 1.05
C GLY A 639 -30.86 14.79 2.00
N LEU A 640 -30.30 13.61 1.71
CA LEU A 640 -30.48 12.39 2.51
C LEU A 640 -29.17 11.91 3.13
N PHE A 641 -29.31 11.05 4.15
CA PHE A 641 -28.23 10.25 4.70
C PHE A 641 -28.14 8.93 3.92
N THR A 642 -27.19 8.86 2.98
CA THR A 642 -26.98 7.73 2.07
C THR A 642 -25.79 6.89 2.53
N CYS A 643 -26.01 5.61 2.78
CA CYS A 643 -24.97 4.66 3.16
C CYS A 643 -24.53 3.82 1.96
N ILE A 644 -23.24 3.79 1.69
CA ILE A 644 -22.59 2.92 0.72
C ILE A 644 -22.04 1.72 1.49
N THR A 645 -22.50 0.52 1.15
CA THR A 645 -22.18 -0.70 1.91
C THR A 645 -21.84 -1.86 0.95
N GLY A 646 -21.54 -3.02 1.52
CA GLY A 646 -21.09 -4.20 0.78
C GLY A 646 -19.75 -4.73 1.27
N VAL A 647 -19.36 -5.91 0.80
CA VAL A 647 -18.18 -6.64 1.31
C VAL A 647 -16.84 -5.93 1.07
N SER A 648 -15.80 -6.27 1.82
CA SER A 648 -14.46 -5.68 1.63
C SER A 648 -13.94 -6.01 0.22
N GLY A 649 -13.37 -5.03 -0.48
CA GLY A 649 -12.93 -5.18 -1.87
C GLY A 649 -14.04 -5.13 -2.93
N SER A 650 -15.30 -4.84 -2.60
CA SER A 650 -16.40 -4.75 -3.57
C SER A 650 -16.31 -3.53 -4.52
N GLY A 651 -15.45 -2.56 -4.22
CA GLY A 651 -15.25 -1.34 -5.01
C GLY A 651 -15.79 -0.05 -4.39
N LYS A 652 -16.21 -0.05 -3.10
CA LYS A 652 -16.78 1.11 -2.40
C LYS A 652 -15.87 2.35 -2.45
N SER A 653 -14.62 2.20 -2.00
CA SER A 653 -13.64 3.30 -2.00
C SER A 653 -13.30 3.75 -3.42
N THR A 654 -13.17 2.84 -4.39
CA THR A 654 -12.97 3.22 -5.80
C THR A 654 -14.14 4.08 -6.31
N LEU A 655 -15.37 3.69 -6.03
CA LEU A 655 -16.56 4.37 -6.53
C LEU A 655 -16.73 5.76 -5.89
N ILE A 656 -16.49 5.87 -4.58
CA ILE A 656 -16.73 7.10 -3.83
C ILE A 656 -15.47 7.98 -3.74
N ASN A 657 -14.36 7.44 -3.23
CA ASN A 657 -13.15 8.20 -2.93
C ASN A 657 -12.27 8.43 -4.18
N ASP A 658 -12.19 7.47 -5.10
CA ASP A 658 -11.32 7.59 -6.29
C ASP A 658 -12.07 8.13 -7.52
N THR A 659 -13.41 8.12 -7.50
CA THR A 659 -14.24 8.59 -8.62
C THR A 659 -15.12 9.78 -8.22
N LEU A 660 -16.11 9.58 -7.34
CA LEU A 660 -17.10 10.62 -7.04
C LEU A 660 -16.49 11.85 -6.36
N PHE A 661 -15.64 11.66 -5.34
CA PHE A 661 -15.06 12.76 -4.58
C PHE A 661 -14.15 13.65 -5.44
N PRO A 662 -13.16 13.13 -6.20
CA PRO A 662 -12.33 13.93 -7.10
C PRO A 662 -13.16 14.72 -8.11
N LEU A 663 -14.22 14.12 -8.67
CA LEU A 663 -15.14 14.80 -9.58
C LEU A 663 -15.87 15.96 -8.92
N ALA A 664 -16.45 15.72 -7.75
CA ALA A 664 -17.13 16.76 -6.98
C ALA A 664 -16.15 17.85 -6.53
N GLN A 665 -14.91 17.49 -6.18
CA GLN A 665 -13.89 18.43 -5.72
C GLN A 665 -13.43 19.36 -6.85
N ASN A 666 -13.23 18.82 -8.05
CA ASN A 666 -12.89 19.60 -9.23
C ASN A 666 -14.03 20.55 -9.61
N ALA A 667 -15.26 20.05 -9.64
CA ALA A 667 -16.42 20.84 -10.06
C ALA A 667 -16.84 21.91 -9.04
N LEU A 668 -16.83 21.59 -7.75
CA LEU A 668 -17.39 22.44 -6.70
C LEU A 668 -16.33 23.25 -5.96
N ASN A 669 -15.20 22.62 -5.63
CA ASN A 669 -14.15 23.26 -4.85
C ASN A 669 -13.05 23.88 -5.74
N ARG A 670 -13.14 23.72 -7.08
CA ARG A 670 -12.15 24.17 -8.06
C ARG A 670 -10.75 23.63 -7.76
N ALA A 671 -10.68 22.38 -7.33
CA ALA A 671 -9.42 21.66 -7.23
C ALA A 671 -8.93 21.21 -8.61
N ASP A 672 -7.62 20.98 -8.71
CA ASP A 672 -6.97 20.43 -9.90
C ASP A 672 -6.59 18.96 -9.65
N ASN A 673 -7.55 18.13 -9.23
CA ASN A 673 -7.29 16.71 -9.00
C ASN A 673 -7.41 15.93 -10.31
N THR A 674 -6.28 15.54 -10.89
CA THR A 674 -6.23 14.79 -12.15
C THR A 674 -6.37 13.28 -11.96
N HIS A 675 -6.27 12.78 -10.72
CA HIS A 675 -6.39 11.37 -10.39
C HIS A 675 -7.87 11.00 -10.19
N VAL A 676 -8.62 10.99 -11.29
CA VAL A 676 -10.01 10.52 -11.32
C VAL A 676 -10.04 9.15 -11.98
N ALA A 677 -10.65 8.16 -11.32
CA ALA A 677 -10.83 6.85 -11.94
C ALA A 677 -11.77 6.93 -13.17
N PRO A 678 -11.62 6.04 -14.18
CA PRO A 678 -12.40 6.11 -15.41
C PRO A 678 -13.92 6.10 -15.20
N TYR A 679 -14.63 6.98 -15.89
CA TYR A 679 -16.10 7.14 -15.86
C TYR A 679 -16.61 7.72 -17.18
N ASP A 680 -17.92 7.67 -17.45
CA ASP A 680 -18.52 8.22 -18.67
C ASP A 680 -19.04 9.66 -18.49
N SER A 681 -19.85 9.89 -17.45
CA SER A 681 -20.42 11.23 -17.17
C SER A 681 -20.89 11.37 -15.73
N ILE A 682 -21.03 12.62 -15.27
CA ILE A 682 -21.58 12.95 -13.95
C ILE A 682 -22.58 14.11 -14.08
N ASP A 683 -23.80 13.90 -13.56
CA ASP A 683 -24.92 14.84 -13.59
C ASP A 683 -25.37 15.18 -12.16
N GLY A 684 -25.93 16.38 -11.96
CA GLY A 684 -26.55 16.75 -10.67
C GLY A 684 -25.61 17.39 -9.64
N LEU A 685 -24.32 17.60 -9.96
CA LEU A 685 -23.39 18.33 -9.10
C LEU A 685 -23.83 19.78 -8.82
N GLY A 686 -24.57 20.40 -9.74
CA GLY A 686 -25.11 21.76 -9.56
C GLY A 686 -26.10 21.92 -8.40
N HIS A 687 -26.48 20.85 -7.71
CA HIS A 687 -27.26 20.90 -6.48
C HIS A 687 -26.45 21.29 -5.25
N PHE A 688 -25.12 21.28 -5.34
CA PHE A 688 -24.19 21.50 -4.23
C PHE A 688 -23.35 22.76 -4.42
N ASP A 689 -22.98 23.40 -3.30
CA ASP A 689 -22.09 24.56 -3.30
C ASP A 689 -20.61 24.14 -3.11
N LYS A 690 -20.39 23.03 -2.39
CA LYS A 690 -19.07 22.48 -2.06
C LYS A 690 -19.17 21.00 -1.70
N VAL A 691 -18.06 20.28 -1.84
CA VAL A 691 -17.87 18.93 -1.29
C VAL A 691 -16.85 18.95 -0.16
N ILE A 692 -17.08 18.13 0.86
CA ILE A 692 -16.18 17.95 1.99
C ILE A 692 -15.98 16.45 2.17
N ASP A 693 -14.72 16.02 2.07
CA ASP A 693 -14.29 14.69 2.46
C ASP A 693 -13.76 14.72 3.90
N ILE A 694 -14.21 13.75 4.70
CA ILE A 694 -13.85 13.58 6.10
C ILE A 694 -13.31 12.15 6.24
N ASP A 695 -12.03 12.03 5.93
CA ASP A 695 -11.27 10.78 5.96
C ASP A 695 -10.51 10.59 7.28
N GLN A 696 -10.01 9.37 7.48
CA GLN A 696 -9.24 8.98 8.68
C GLN A 696 -7.76 9.36 8.62
N SER A 697 -7.30 10.04 7.56
CA SER A 697 -5.90 10.46 7.47
C SER A 697 -5.50 11.34 8.65
N PRO A 698 -4.25 11.23 9.14
CA PRO A 698 -3.80 12.05 10.26
C PRO A 698 -3.96 13.55 9.96
N ILE A 699 -4.49 14.33 10.91
CA ILE A 699 -4.62 15.80 10.75
C ILE A 699 -3.26 16.50 10.57
N GLY A 700 -2.16 15.82 10.94
CA GLY A 700 -0.80 16.23 10.64
C GLY A 700 0.21 15.14 11.00
N ARG A 701 1.38 15.17 10.36
CA ARG A 701 2.45 14.18 10.53
C ARG A 701 3.54 14.61 11.52
N THR A 702 3.36 15.76 12.18
CA THR A 702 4.36 16.32 13.10
C THR A 702 3.70 16.72 14.42
N PRO A 703 4.44 16.73 15.54
CA PRO A 703 3.92 17.16 16.85
C PRO A 703 3.42 18.62 16.92
N ARG A 704 3.68 19.40 15.87
CA ARG A 704 3.19 20.78 15.71
C ARG A 704 1.71 20.85 15.38
N SER A 705 1.18 19.82 14.74
CA SER A 705 -0.25 19.74 14.44
C SER A 705 -0.96 19.18 15.67
N ASN A 706 -2.06 19.82 16.05
CA ASN A 706 -2.85 19.46 17.23
C ASN A 706 -4.29 19.96 17.07
N PRO A 707 -5.25 19.52 17.92
CA PRO A 707 -6.64 19.95 17.82
C PRO A 707 -6.81 21.48 17.82
N ALA A 708 -6.05 22.21 18.62
CA ALA A 708 -6.16 23.67 18.70
C ALA A 708 -5.70 24.39 17.42
N THR A 709 -4.64 23.92 16.77
CA THR A 709 -4.13 24.48 15.52
C THR A 709 -5.05 24.14 14.36
N TYR A 710 -5.51 22.88 14.26
CA TYR A 710 -6.33 22.41 13.15
C TYR A 710 -7.71 23.06 13.12
N THR A 711 -8.40 23.13 14.26
CA THR A 711 -9.72 23.79 14.39
C THR A 711 -9.64 25.32 14.32
N GLY A 712 -8.44 25.89 14.28
CA GLY A 712 -8.21 27.33 14.33
C GLY A 712 -8.63 27.96 15.66
N LEU A 713 -8.60 27.21 16.76
CA LEU A 713 -8.77 27.72 18.13
C LEU A 713 -7.53 28.46 18.63
N PHE A 714 -6.35 28.07 18.15
CA PHE A 714 -5.09 28.56 18.69
C PHE A 714 -4.82 30.04 18.39
N THR A 715 -5.26 30.55 17.24
CA THR A 715 -5.11 31.97 16.88
C THR A 715 -5.83 32.91 17.87
N PRO A 716 -7.15 32.78 18.10
CA PRO A 716 -7.82 33.65 19.06
C PRO A 716 -7.31 33.47 20.50
N ILE A 717 -6.86 32.26 20.88
CA ILE A 717 -6.20 32.05 22.18
C ILE A 717 -4.91 32.89 22.28
N ARG A 718 -4.05 32.88 21.26
CA ARG A 718 -2.82 33.69 21.26
C ARG A 718 -3.09 35.20 21.28
N GLU A 719 -4.17 35.65 20.65
CA GLU A 719 -4.61 37.04 20.70
C GLU A 719 -5.04 37.45 22.12
N LEU A 720 -5.75 36.57 22.85
CA LEU A 720 -6.09 36.81 24.25
C LEU A 720 -4.84 36.93 25.13
N PHE A 721 -3.82 36.10 24.91
CA PHE A 721 -2.55 36.20 25.63
C PHE A 721 -1.77 37.47 25.30
N ALA A 722 -1.71 37.89 24.04
CA ALA A 722 -1.11 39.18 23.67
C ALA A 722 -1.89 40.38 24.24
N GLY A 723 -3.18 40.18 24.53
CA GLY A 723 -4.07 41.19 25.09
C GLY A 723 -3.88 41.47 26.58
N VAL A 724 -3.22 40.59 27.35
CA VAL A 724 -3.09 40.81 28.81
C VAL A 724 -2.09 41.95 29.13
N PRO A 725 -2.29 42.70 30.23
CA PRO A 725 -1.43 43.86 30.56
C PRO A 725 0.06 43.52 30.62
N GLU A 726 0.41 42.37 31.19
CA GLU A 726 1.79 41.90 31.33
C GLU A 726 2.46 41.65 29.97
N ALA A 727 1.71 41.06 29.01
CA ALA A 727 2.21 40.81 27.66
C ALA A 727 2.40 42.12 26.89
N ARG A 728 1.44 43.05 27.01
CA ARG A 728 1.53 44.38 26.39
C ARG A 728 2.71 45.19 26.91
N ALA A 729 2.94 45.18 28.23
CA ALA A 729 4.08 45.86 28.85
C ALA A 729 5.43 45.33 28.36
N ARG A 730 5.51 44.04 28.01
CA ARG A 730 6.72 43.40 27.45
C ARG A 730 6.81 43.44 25.92
N GLY A 731 5.83 44.06 25.24
CA GLY A 731 5.78 44.11 23.77
C GLY A 731 5.56 42.74 23.11
N TYR A 732 4.93 41.80 23.80
CA TYR A 732 4.67 40.45 23.28
C TYR A 732 3.44 40.43 22.37
N ASN A 733 3.68 40.16 21.09
CA ASN A 733 2.65 39.97 20.08
C ASN A 733 2.14 38.51 20.07
N PRO A 734 1.01 38.20 19.38
CA PRO A 734 0.51 36.82 19.24
C PRO A 734 1.53 35.83 18.67
N GLY A 735 2.55 36.32 17.95
CA GLY A 735 3.68 35.52 17.46
C GLY A 735 4.52 34.89 18.59
N ARG A 736 4.72 35.59 19.72
CA ARG A 736 5.47 35.08 20.88
C ARG A 736 4.84 33.81 21.44
N PHE A 737 3.52 33.74 21.43
CA PHE A 737 2.73 32.63 21.93
C PHE A 737 2.55 31.49 20.92
N SER A 738 3.17 31.59 19.74
CA SER A 738 3.19 30.52 18.75
C SER A 738 4.39 29.61 18.97
N PHE A 739 4.17 28.31 19.17
CA PHE A 739 5.27 27.35 19.20
C PHE A 739 5.89 27.13 17.79
N ASN A 740 5.24 27.59 16.72
CA ASN A 740 5.77 27.49 15.35
C ASN A 740 6.73 28.63 14.96
N VAL A 741 6.80 29.70 15.74
CA VAL A 741 7.55 30.92 15.39
C VAL A 741 8.69 31.13 16.37
N ARG A 742 9.85 31.56 15.86
CA ARG A 742 11.01 31.94 16.70
C ARG A 742 10.63 33.13 17.59
N GLY A 743 11.11 33.10 18.84
CA GLY A 743 10.92 34.18 19.80
C GLY A 743 10.41 33.70 21.16
N GLY A 744 9.33 32.92 21.21
CA GLY A 744 8.77 32.41 22.48
C GLY A 744 8.78 30.89 22.67
N ARG A 745 8.99 30.14 21.59
CA ARG A 745 9.16 28.69 21.64
C ARG A 745 10.47 28.28 22.31
N CYS A 746 10.56 27.02 22.74
CA CYS A 746 11.82 26.42 23.15
C CYS A 746 12.68 26.17 21.90
N GLU A 747 13.92 26.66 21.88
CA GLU A 747 14.81 26.51 20.72
C GLU A 747 15.43 25.11 20.62
N ALA A 748 15.56 24.37 21.73
CA ALA A 748 16.12 23.01 21.72
C ALA A 748 15.24 22.02 20.95
N CYS A 749 13.93 22.03 21.19
CA CYS A 749 12.96 21.22 20.43
C CYS A 749 12.27 22.00 19.31
N GLN A 750 12.68 23.25 19.06
CA GLN A 750 12.06 24.16 18.10
C GLN A 750 10.52 24.27 18.21
N GLY A 751 9.98 24.12 19.43
CA GLY A 751 8.55 24.21 19.73
C GLY A 751 7.78 22.88 19.68
N ASP A 752 8.41 21.76 19.33
CA ASP A 752 7.74 20.46 19.26
C ASP A 752 7.41 19.88 20.64
N GLY A 753 8.19 20.27 21.67
CA GLY A 753 8.06 19.78 23.04
C GLY A 753 8.69 18.41 23.28
N VAL A 754 8.85 17.63 22.21
CA VAL A 754 9.48 16.31 22.19
C VAL A 754 10.67 16.30 21.21
N ILE A 755 11.53 15.31 21.36
CA ILE A 755 12.65 15.01 20.46
C ILE A 755 12.43 13.61 19.90
N LYS A 756 12.57 13.46 18.59
CA LYS A 756 12.48 12.15 17.93
C LYS A 756 13.78 11.39 18.13
N VAL A 757 13.71 10.20 18.70
CA VAL A 757 14.84 9.28 18.85
C VAL A 757 14.66 8.15 17.84
N GLU A 758 15.63 8.01 16.94
CA GLU A 758 15.61 6.96 15.92
C GLU A 758 16.03 5.62 16.52
N MET A 759 15.21 4.60 16.29
CA MET A 759 15.41 3.26 16.83
C MET A 759 15.74 2.28 15.69
N HIS A 760 16.77 1.46 15.85
CA HIS A 760 17.22 0.58 14.76
C HIS A 760 16.27 -0.60 14.48
N PHE A 761 15.67 -1.18 15.52
CA PHE A 761 14.82 -2.38 15.43
C PHE A 761 13.40 -2.18 15.94
N LEU A 762 13.16 -1.08 16.65
CA LEU A 762 11.85 -0.69 17.18
C LEU A 762 11.35 0.54 16.42
N PRO A 763 10.05 0.84 16.43
CA PRO A 763 9.56 2.10 15.91
C PRO A 763 10.22 3.29 16.60
N ASP A 764 10.45 4.38 15.87
CA ASP A 764 10.96 5.63 16.43
C ASP A 764 10.07 6.13 17.57
N VAL A 765 10.70 6.67 18.61
CA VAL A 765 10.00 7.10 19.82
C VAL A 765 10.21 8.60 20.02
N TYR A 766 9.18 9.29 20.53
CA TYR A 766 9.26 10.68 20.92
C TYR A 766 9.52 10.79 22.41
N VAL A 767 10.65 11.39 22.79
CA VAL A 767 11.03 11.61 24.19
C VAL A 767 10.78 13.08 24.55
N PRO A 768 10.24 13.39 25.75
CA PRO A 768 10.09 14.77 26.20
C PRO A 768 11.42 15.54 26.13
N CYS A 769 11.39 16.78 25.64
CA CYS A 769 12.59 17.60 25.54
C CYS A 769 13.13 17.96 26.93
N ASP A 770 14.41 17.70 27.20
CA ASP A 770 15.05 17.97 28.51
C ASP A 770 15.01 19.43 28.93
N HIS A 771 15.07 20.36 27.97
CA HIS A 771 15.13 21.80 28.25
C HIS A 771 13.78 22.39 28.67
N CYS A 772 12.71 22.07 27.94
CA CYS A 772 11.38 22.60 28.23
C CYS A 772 10.49 21.62 29.00
N LYS A 773 10.92 20.37 29.16
CA LYS A 773 10.16 19.27 29.77
C LYS A 773 8.77 19.12 29.16
N GLY A 774 8.70 19.07 27.82
CA GLY A 774 7.43 18.97 27.09
C GLY A 774 6.65 20.28 26.91
N LYS A 775 7.04 21.38 27.57
CA LYS A 775 6.22 22.61 27.62
C LYS A 775 6.18 23.43 26.33
N ARG A 776 6.99 23.11 25.32
CA ARG A 776 7.11 23.80 24.01
C ARG A 776 7.61 25.25 24.01
N TYR A 777 7.60 25.93 25.15
CA TYR A 777 7.96 27.35 25.27
C TYR A 777 9.17 27.57 26.17
N ASN A 778 9.83 28.72 26.00
CA ASN A 778 10.83 29.20 26.95
C ASN A 778 10.19 29.72 28.24
N ARG A 779 11.02 29.89 29.27
CA ARG A 779 10.57 30.28 30.62
C ARG A 779 9.86 31.63 30.60
N GLU A 780 10.39 32.61 29.89
CA GLU A 780 9.91 33.99 29.84
C GLU A 780 8.51 34.09 29.23
N THR A 781 8.21 33.24 28.25
CA THR A 781 6.87 33.18 27.63
C THR A 781 5.85 32.56 28.57
N LEU A 782 6.27 31.61 29.41
CA LEU A 782 5.41 30.95 30.40
C LEU A 782 5.16 31.79 31.67
N GLU A 783 5.77 32.96 31.81
CA GLU A 783 5.43 33.90 32.89
C GLU A 783 4.09 34.59 32.67
N ILE A 784 3.67 34.75 31.41
CA ILE A 784 2.41 35.40 31.05
C ILE A 784 1.24 34.48 31.36
N ARG A 785 0.22 35.04 32.04
CA ARG A 785 -0.98 34.28 32.45
C ARG A 785 -2.26 34.93 31.92
N TYR A 786 -3.18 34.09 31.45
CA TYR A 786 -4.56 34.46 31.16
C TYR A 786 -5.46 33.73 32.16
N LYS A 787 -6.26 34.47 32.94
CA LYS A 787 -7.06 33.94 34.07
C LYS A 787 -6.26 32.98 34.98
N GLY A 788 -5.02 33.36 35.31
CA GLY A 788 -4.12 32.58 36.19
C GLY A 788 -3.39 31.39 35.54
N LYS A 789 -3.70 31.05 34.28
CA LYS A 789 -3.11 29.91 33.56
C LYS A 789 -2.13 30.37 32.48
N THR A 790 -1.03 29.65 32.31
CA THR A 790 -0.09 29.89 31.21
C THR A 790 -0.61 29.28 29.91
N ILE A 791 -0.01 29.64 28.76
CA ILE A 791 -0.45 29.09 27.47
C ILE A 791 -0.26 27.58 27.39
N HIS A 792 0.83 27.04 27.95
CA HIS A 792 1.03 25.60 28.03
C HIS A 792 -0.07 24.92 28.86
N GLN A 793 -0.42 25.49 30.02
CA GLN A 793 -1.48 24.93 30.86
C GLN A 793 -2.85 24.93 30.17
N ILE A 794 -3.14 25.91 29.30
CA ILE A 794 -4.36 25.92 28.48
C ILE A 794 -4.29 24.87 27.37
N LEU A 795 -3.13 24.67 26.76
CA LEU A 795 -2.94 23.60 25.77
C LEU A 795 -3.05 22.20 26.40
N GLU A 796 -2.76 22.04 27.69
CA GLU A 796 -2.96 20.78 28.43
C GLU A 796 -4.41 20.56 28.89
N MET A 797 -5.29 21.56 28.79
CA MET A 797 -6.70 21.36 29.13
C MET A 797 -7.36 20.41 28.14
N THR A 798 -8.24 19.57 28.67
CA THR A 798 -9.20 18.82 27.85
C THR A 798 -10.18 19.78 27.17
N VAL A 799 -10.84 19.32 26.10
CA VAL A 799 -11.90 20.09 25.43
C VAL A 799 -13.01 20.47 26.41
N GLU A 800 -13.41 19.54 27.29
CA GLU A 800 -14.43 19.77 28.32
C GLU A 800 -14.03 20.90 29.27
N GLU A 801 -12.81 20.85 29.84
CA GLU A 801 -12.30 21.90 30.73
C GLU A 801 -12.16 23.25 30.00
N ALA A 802 -11.66 23.22 28.76
CA ALA A 802 -11.47 24.41 27.96
C ALA A 802 -12.82 25.08 27.63
N LEU A 803 -13.87 24.30 27.35
CA LEU A 803 -15.20 24.84 27.05
C LEU A 803 -15.73 25.63 28.26
N ALA A 804 -15.63 25.07 29.46
CA ALA A 804 -16.00 25.76 30.68
C ALA A 804 -15.16 27.04 30.89
N PHE A 805 -13.84 26.96 30.68
CA PHE A 805 -12.89 28.07 30.88
C PHE A 805 -13.11 29.25 29.91
N PHE A 806 -13.44 28.95 28.65
CA PHE A 806 -13.67 29.92 27.57
C PHE A 806 -15.15 30.23 27.31
N SER A 807 -16.06 29.82 28.18
CA SER A 807 -17.50 30.13 28.11
C SER A 807 -17.82 31.61 27.86
N ALA A 808 -17.02 32.52 28.40
CA ALA A 808 -17.14 33.96 28.22
C ALA A 808 -16.70 34.49 26.84
N VAL A 809 -16.10 33.66 25.98
CA VAL A 809 -15.61 34.03 24.65
C VAL A 809 -16.39 33.22 23.59
N PRO A 810 -17.51 33.75 23.05
CA PRO A 810 -18.46 32.97 22.25
C PRO A 810 -17.85 32.29 21.02
N MET A 811 -16.89 32.94 20.36
CA MET A 811 -16.21 32.38 19.18
C MET A 811 -15.41 31.11 19.53
N ILE A 812 -14.73 31.10 20.68
CA ILE A 812 -13.96 29.95 21.15
C ILE A 812 -14.91 28.87 21.68
N ALA A 813 -15.88 29.26 22.51
CA ALA A 813 -16.87 28.35 23.08
C ALA A 813 -17.64 27.56 22.02
N ARG A 814 -18.08 28.21 20.92
CA ARG A 814 -18.78 27.53 19.83
C ARG A 814 -17.93 26.43 19.17
N LYS A 815 -16.63 26.67 18.96
CA LYS A 815 -15.71 25.68 18.38
C LYS A 815 -15.39 24.55 19.34
N LEU A 816 -15.31 24.83 20.64
CA LEU A 816 -15.13 23.80 21.66
C LEU A 816 -16.40 22.95 21.82
N GLN A 817 -17.58 23.56 21.69
CA GLN A 817 -18.85 22.83 21.69
C GLN A 817 -18.94 21.85 20.53
N THR A 818 -18.46 22.20 19.32
CA THR A 818 -18.49 21.23 18.20
C THR A 818 -17.56 20.05 18.44
N LEU A 819 -16.42 20.24 19.13
CA LEU A 819 -15.56 19.13 19.56
C LEU A 819 -16.25 18.25 20.63
N MET A 820 -16.99 18.84 21.57
CA MET A 820 -17.81 18.09 22.54
C MET A 820 -18.91 17.29 21.84
N ASP A 821 -19.62 17.91 20.89
CA ASP A 821 -20.75 17.30 20.18
C ASP A 821 -20.32 16.05 19.39
N VAL A 822 -19.09 16.02 18.85
CA VAL A 822 -18.54 14.83 18.15
C VAL A 822 -17.88 13.81 19.09
N GLY A 823 -17.98 13.97 20.40
CA GLY A 823 -17.49 13.00 21.39
C GLY A 823 -16.00 13.11 21.73
N LEU A 824 -15.38 14.27 21.48
CA LEU A 824 -13.95 14.50 21.76
C LEU A 824 -13.73 15.29 23.06
N SER A 825 -14.56 15.07 24.09
CA SER A 825 -14.48 15.79 25.36
C SER A 825 -13.12 15.63 26.06
N TYR A 826 -12.51 14.46 25.91
CA TYR A 826 -11.33 14.02 26.66
C TYR A 826 -9.99 14.42 26.04
N ILE A 827 -9.94 14.79 24.75
CA ILE A 827 -8.67 15.12 24.09
C ILE A 827 -8.13 16.45 24.61
N ARG A 828 -6.80 16.57 24.71
CA ARG A 828 -6.17 17.85 25.09
C ARG A 828 -6.05 18.78 23.88
N LEU A 829 -6.21 20.08 24.09
CA LEU A 829 -6.11 21.08 23.01
C LEU A 829 -4.77 21.04 22.27
N GLY A 830 -3.68 20.81 23.00
CA GLY A 830 -2.31 20.73 22.51
C GLY A 830 -1.80 19.32 22.22
N GLN A 831 -2.65 18.28 22.32
CA GLN A 831 -2.27 16.90 22.06
C GLN A 831 -1.69 16.74 20.66
N SER A 832 -0.57 16.02 20.56
CA SER A 832 0.09 15.79 19.27
C SER A 832 -0.85 15.08 18.30
N SER A 833 -0.90 15.52 17.04
CA SER A 833 -1.67 14.81 16.01
C SER A 833 -1.15 13.40 15.74
N THR A 834 0.13 13.14 16.02
CA THR A 834 0.75 11.82 15.84
C THR A 834 0.28 10.80 16.88
N THR A 835 -0.36 11.27 17.96
CA THR A 835 -0.90 10.43 19.03
C THR A 835 -2.43 10.39 19.01
N LEU A 836 -3.06 10.92 17.96
CA LEU A 836 -4.50 10.76 17.74
C LEU A 836 -4.73 9.51 16.89
N SER A 837 -5.77 8.75 17.24
CA SER A 837 -6.29 7.68 16.38
C SER A 837 -6.87 8.25 15.07
N GLY A 838 -7.03 7.39 14.06
CA GLY A 838 -7.66 7.77 12.79
C GLY A 838 -9.09 8.31 12.99
N GLY A 839 -9.89 7.65 13.83
CA GLY A 839 -11.24 8.09 14.19
C GLY A 839 -11.28 9.39 14.99
N GLU A 840 -10.31 9.65 15.87
CA GLU A 840 -10.19 10.97 16.54
C GLU A 840 -9.82 12.08 15.55
N ALA A 841 -8.85 11.83 14.68
CA ALA A 841 -8.44 12.75 13.62
C ALA A 841 -9.64 13.11 12.72
N GLN A 842 -10.40 12.10 12.29
CA GLN A 842 -11.62 12.26 11.50
C GLN A 842 -12.67 13.12 12.22
N ARG A 843 -12.93 12.84 13.51
CA ARG A 843 -13.88 13.63 14.32
C ARG A 843 -13.42 15.08 14.52
N VAL A 844 -12.11 15.35 14.63
CA VAL A 844 -11.58 16.73 14.66
C VAL A 844 -11.86 17.46 13.34
N LYS A 845 -11.74 16.79 12.19
CA LYS A 845 -12.11 17.35 10.88
C LYS A 845 -13.61 17.65 10.82
N LEU A 846 -14.46 16.70 11.23
CA LEU A 846 -15.91 16.88 11.31
C LEU A 846 -16.29 18.08 12.19
N ALA A 847 -15.72 18.18 13.39
CA ALA A 847 -15.96 19.30 14.31
C ALA A 847 -15.53 20.66 13.71
N THR A 848 -14.47 20.66 12.91
CA THR A 848 -13.98 21.87 12.23
C THR A 848 -15.00 22.34 11.20
N GLU A 849 -15.59 21.44 10.42
CA GLU A 849 -16.61 21.78 9.43
C GLU A 849 -17.94 22.18 10.07
N LEU A 850 -18.36 21.49 11.13
CA LEU A 850 -19.54 21.86 11.94
C LEU A 850 -19.44 23.27 12.56
N SER A 851 -18.22 23.74 12.79
CA SER A 851 -18.01 25.09 13.34
C SER A 851 -18.24 26.21 12.32
N LYS A 852 -18.26 25.89 11.02
CA LYS A 852 -18.46 26.86 9.94
C LYS A 852 -19.95 27.17 9.75
N ARG A 853 -20.25 28.19 8.94
CA ARG A 853 -21.64 28.50 8.56
C ARG A 853 -22.10 27.51 7.50
N ASP A 854 -23.24 26.91 7.73
CA ASP A 854 -23.85 25.96 6.80
C ASP A 854 -24.69 26.68 5.73
N THR A 855 -24.69 26.13 4.52
CA THR A 855 -25.50 26.60 3.39
C THR A 855 -26.69 25.67 3.10
N GLY A 856 -26.73 24.48 3.71
CA GLY A 856 -27.75 23.46 3.46
C GLY A 856 -27.65 22.82 2.06
N LYS A 857 -26.53 23.03 1.36
CA LYS A 857 -26.23 22.48 0.03
C LYS A 857 -24.80 21.94 -0.04
N THR A 858 -24.32 21.35 1.04
CA THR A 858 -22.99 20.72 1.08
C THR A 858 -23.12 19.21 0.87
N LEU A 859 -22.20 18.63 0.07
CA LEU A 859 -22.01 17.19 -0.02
C LEU A 859 -20.92 16.77 0.97
N TYR A 860 -21.28 16.00 2.00
CA TYR A 860 -20.33 15.40 2.92
C TYR A 860 -20.05 13.95 2.52
N ILE A 861 -18.78 13.57 2.45
CA ILE A 861 -18.32 12.21 2.24
C ILE A 861 -17.57 11.79 3.51
N LEU A 862 -17.97 10.67 4.11
CA LEU A 862 -17.35 10.12 5.31
C LEU A 862 -16.98 8.66 5.07
N ASP A 863 -15.72 8.32 5.33
CA ASP A 863 -15.22 6.95 5.22
C ASP A 863 -15.13 6.29 6.59
N GLU A 864 -15.98 5.29 6.85
CA GLU A 864 -16.06 4.52 8.10
C GLU A 864 -16.01 5.37 9.37
N PRO A 865 -16.94 6.33 9.58
CA PRO A 865 -16.88 7.24 10.71
C PRO A 865 -17.17 6.59 12.07
N THR A 866 -17.54 5.30 12.11
CA THR A 866 -17.71 4.54 13.36
C THR A 866 -16.47 3.77 13.82
N THR A 867 -15.37 3.81 13.07
CA THR A 867 -14.09 3.24 13.52
C THR A 867 -13.69 3.80 14.89
N GLY A 868 -13.32 2.94 15.84
CA GLY A 868 -12.88 3.37 17.17
C GLY A 868 -14.00 3.77 18.14
N LEU A 869 -15.27 3.55 17.78
CA LEU A 869 -16.41 4.04 18.55
C LEU A 869 -17.19 2.93 19.24
N HIS A 870 -17.46 3.15 20.53
CA HIS A 870 -18.41 2.36 21.30
C HIS A 870 -19.85 2.68 20.86
N PHE A 871 -20.81 1.78 21.13
CA PHE A 871 -22.23 1.95 20.77
C PHE A 871 -22.82 3.32 21.17
N ALA A 872 -22.49 3.80 22.37
CA ALA A 872 -22.94 5.10 22.85
C ALA A 872 -22.33 6.28 22.05
N ASP A 873 -21.07 6.17 21.63
CA ASP A 873 -20.40 7.17 20.81
C ASP A 873 -20.98 7.19 19.40
N ILE A 874 -21.33 6.01 18.84
CA ILE A 874 -22.05 5.88 17.56
C ILE A 874 -23.41 6.59 17.64
N LYS A 875 -24.17 6.37 18.73
CA LYS A 875 -25.45 7.04 18.98
C LYS A 875 -25.31 8.57 18.97
N GLN A 876 -24.26 9.09 19.61
CA GLN A 876 -23.95 10.52 19.63
C GLN A 876 -23.57 11.05 18.24
N LEU A 877 -22.69 10.35 17.53
CA LEU A 877 -22.26 10.71 16.18
C LEU A 877 -23.43 10.74 15.19
N LEU A 878 -24.30 9.71 15.21
CA LEU A 878 -25.50 9.67 14.38
C LEU A 878 -26.42 10.86 14.65
N GLY A 879 -26.52 11.31 15.91
CA GLY A 879 -27.25 12.53 16.27
C GLY A 879 -26.70 13.79 15.57
N VAL A 880 -25.37 13.89 15.42
CA VAL A 880 -24.71 14.98 14.70
C VAL A 880 -24.92 14.86 13.18
N LEU A 881 -24.77 13.66 12.61
CA LEU A 881 -24.96 13.44 11.18
C LEU A 881 -26.41 13.66 10.75
N HIS A 882 -27.38 13.20 11.54
CA HIS A 882 -28.79 13.48 11.27
C HIS A 882 -29.09 14.98 11.32
N ARG A 883 -28.51 15.72 12.27
CA ARG A 883 -28.65 17.19 12.33
C ARG A 883 -28.11 17.88 11.07
N LEU A 884 -26.96 17.43 10.55
CA LEU A 884 -26.40 17.94 9.29
C LEU A 884 -27.32 17.67 8.09
N ARG A 885 -27.88 16.46 8.03
CA ARG A 885 -28.86 16.07 7.00
C ARG A 885 -30.14 16.89 7.10
N ASP A 886 -30.65 17.10 8.30
CA ASP A 886 -31.88 17.87 8.55
C ASP A 886 -31.74 19.36 8.19
N GLN A 887 -30.51 19.88 8.13
CA GLN A 887 -30.21 21.23 7.62
C GLN A 887 -30.22 21.33 6.08
N GLY A 888 -30.45 20.21 5.38
CA GLY A 888 -30.59 20.14 3.92
C GLY A 888 -29.37 19.57 3.19
N ASN A 889 -28.28 19.26 3.91
CA ASN A 889 -27.08 18.71 3.32
C ASN A 889 -27.25 17.25 2.89
N THR A 890 -26.43 16.81 1.93
CA THR A 890 -26.33 15.40 1.56
C THR A 890 -25.14 14.79 2.27
N ILE A 891 -25.34 13.62 2.86
CA ILE A 891 -24.29 12.88 3.53
C ILE A 891 -24.17 11.52 2.85
N VAL A 892 -22.98 11.21 2.35
CA VAL A 892 -22.61 9.92 1.80
C VAL A 892 -21.62 9.30 2.76
N VAL A 893 -21.96 8.15 3.33
CA VAL A 893 -21.11 7.44 4.27
C VAL A 893 -20.75 6.07 3.72
N ILE A 894 -19.48 5.67 3.77
CA ILE A 894 -19.05 4.29 3.54
C ILE A 894 -19.07 3.59 4.89
N GLU A 895 -19.90 2.56 5.04
CA GLU A 895 -20.04 1.88 6.33
C GLU A 895 -20.35 0.38 6.23
N HIS A 896 -19.93 -0.30 7.29
CA HIS A 896 -20.16 -1.70 7.57
C HIS A 896 -20.97 -1.90 8.86
N ASN A 897 -20.98 -0.90 9.75
CA ASN A 897 -21.69 -0.96 11.01
C ASN A 897 -23.22 -0.97 10.79
N LEU A 898 -23.87 -2.03 11.30
CA LEU A 898 -25.31 -2.25 11.10
C LEU A 898 -26.19 -1.19 11.77
N ASP A 899 -25.72 -0.51 12.83
CA ASP A 899 -26.45 0.60 13.46
C ASP A 899 -26.46 1.85 12.59
N VAL A 900 -25.40 2.11 11.83
CA VAL A 900 -25.39 3.20 10.84
C VAL A 900 -26.27 2.83 9.65
N ILE A 901 -26.11 1.61 9.13
CA ILE A 901 -26.85 1.12 7.97
C ILE A 901 -28.36 1.14 8.24
N LYS A 902 -28.81 0.65 9.41
CA LYS A 902 -30.24 0.63 9.76
C LYS A 902 -30.84 2.03 9.96
N THR A 903 -30.03 3.04 10.28
CA THR A 903 -30.48 4.43 10.49
C THR A 903 -30.41 5.29 9.21
N ALA A 904 -29.75 4.81 8.15
CA ALA A 904 -29.67 5.47 6.85
C ALA A 904 -31.04 5.69 6.17
N ASP A 905 -31.20 6.79 5.44
CA ASP A 905 -32.41 7.00 4.62
C ASP A 905 -32.38 6.18 3.34
N TRP A 906 -31.18 6.00 2.79
CA TRP A 906 -30.93 5.31 1.54
C TRP A 906 -29.66 4.47 1.66
N ILE A 907 -29.65 3.29 1.06
CA ILE A 907 -28.52 2.38 1.00
C ILE A 907 -28.22 2.06 -0.45
N ILE A 908 -26.93 1.97 -0.77
CA ILE A 908 -26.42 1.45 -2.03
C ILE A 908 -25.43 0.35 -1.67
N ASP A 909 -25.73 -0.88 -2.06
CA ASP A 909 -24.96 -2.07 -1.69
C ASP A 909 -24.16 -2.57 -2.89
N LEU A 910 -22.84 -2.72 -2.70
CA LEU A 910 -21.89 -3.17 -3.71
C LEU A 910 -21.48 -4.61 -3.48
N GLY A 911 -21.40 -5.39 -4.55
CA GLY A 911 -20.97 -6.78 -4.48
C GLY A 911 -21.07 -7.49 -5.83
N PRO A 912 -21.43 -8.78 -5.86
CA PRO A 912 -21.79 -9.65 -4.72
C PRO A 912 -20.59 -10.05 -3.85
N GLU A 913 -19.38 -10.07 -4.42
CA GLU A 913 -18.13 -10.43 -3.72
C GLU A 913 -17.09 -9.31 -3.77
N GLY A 914 -15.88 -9.55 -3.25
CA GLY A 914 -14.73 -8.64 -3.38
C GLY A 914 -13.87 -8.95 -4.62
N GLY A 915 -13.06 -7.98 -5.06
CA GLY A 915 -12.16 -8.13 -6.21
C GLY A 915 -12.90 -8.35 -7.53
N ASP A 916 -12.42 -9.29 -8.34
CA ASP A 916 -13.00 -9.63 -9.65
C ASP A 916 -14.46 -10.11 -9.56
N GLY A 917 -14.85 -10.69 -8.40
CA GLY A 917 -16.22 -11.13 -8.12
C GLY A 917 -17.17 -9.98 -7.78
N GLY A 918 -16.67 -8.77 -7.57
CA GLY A 918 -17.43 -7.60 -7.16
C GLY A 918 -17.64 -6.55 -8.26
N GLY A 919 -17.70 -5.29 -7.83
CA GLY A 919 -17.70 -4.13 -8.73
C GLY A 919 -19.04 -3.81 -9.36
N GLN A 920 -20.15 -4.19 -8.73
CA GLN A 920 -21.51 -3.91 -9.20
C GLN A 920 -22.39 -3.43 -8.04
N ILE A 921 -23.38 -2.59 -8.33
CA ILE A 921 -24.45 -2.27 -7.38
C ILE A 921 -25.49 -3.38 -7.46
N ILE A 922 -25.62 -4.16 -6.39
CA ILE A 922 -26.50 -5.34 -6.33
C ILE A 922 -27.88 -5.00 -5.76
N ALA A 923 -27.95 -3.95 -4.94
CA ALA A 923 -29.22 -3.47 -4.40
C ALA A 923 -29.11 -1.98 -4.02
N GLN A 924 -30.22 -1.25 -4.16
CA GLN A 924 -30.32 0.14 -3.73
C GLN A 924 -31.74 0.44 -3.25
N GLY A 925 -31.87 1.27 -2.22
CA GLY A 925 -33.18 1.60 -1.65
C GLY A 925 -33.11 2.02 -0.19
N THR A 926 -34.29 2.18 0.42
CA THR A 926 -34.39 2.22 1.89
C THR A 926 -33.92 0.91 2.51
N PRO A 927 -33.48 0.89 3.79
CA PRO A 927 -33.15 -0.34 4.51
C PRO A 927 -34.20 -1.46 4.40
N GLU A 928 -35.48 -1.10 4.45
CA GLU A 928 -36.59 -2.05 4.31
C GLU A 928 -36.77 -2.59 2.88
N GLN A 929 -36.34 -1.84 1.86
CA GLN A 929 -36.31 -2.31 0.48
C GLN A 929 -35.08 -3.19 0.23
N LEU A 930 -33.94 -2.84 0.79
CA LEU A 930 -32.67 -3.58 0.64
C LEU A 930 -32.81 -5.03 1.11
N VAL A 931 -33.43 -5.24 2.28
CA VAL A 931 -33.63 -6.57 2.89
C VAL A 931 -34.39 -7.57 2.00
N LYS A 932 -35.08 -7.09 0.96
CA LYS A 932 -35.77 -7.95 -0.02
C LYS A 932 -34.82 -8.60 -1.04
N SER A 933 -33.59 -8.11 -1.15
CA SER A 933 -32.59 -8.68 -2.05
C SER A 933 -32.00 -9.96 -1.46
N GLN A 934 -32.00 -11.06 -2.24
CA GLN A 934 -31.39 -12.32 -1.85
C GLN A 934 -29.89 -12.37 -2.14
N GLU A 935 -29.40 -11.53 -3.05
CA GLU A 935 -27.98 -11.47 -3.45
C GLU A 935 -27.14 -10.61 -2.49
N SER A 936 -27.80 -9.75 -1.71
CA SER A 936 -27.13 -8.83 -0.79
C SER A 936 -26.74 -9.53 0.52
N HIS A 937 -25.43 -9.62 0.78
CA HIS A 937 -24.93 -10.05 2.09
C HIS A 937 -25.36 -9.07 3.19
N THR A 938 -25.40 -7.77 2.90
CA THR A 938 -25.87 -6.74 3.84
C THR A 938 -27.33 -6.98 4.23
N ALA A 939 -28.20 -7.29 3.27
CA ALA A 939 -29.60 -7.61 3.52
C ALA A 939 -29.76 -8.79 4.50
N ARG A 940 -28.93 -9.82 4.38
CA ARG A 940 -28.95 -11.00 5.26
C ARG A 940 -28.77 -10.66 6.73
N PHE A 941 -27.83 -9.76 7.05
CA PHE A 941 -27.54 -9.34 8.43
C PHE A 941 -28.47 -8.22 8.91
N LEU A 942 -28.95 -7.36 8.01
CA LEU A 942 -29.85 -6.27 8.35
C LEU A 942 -31.28 -6.75 8.65
N ALA A 943 -31.73 -7.83 7.99
CA ALA A 943 -33.06 -8.42 8.16
C ALA A 943 -33.44 -8.73 9.62
N PRO A 944 -32.65 -9.48 10.41
CA PRO A 944 -33.00 -9.80 11.80
C PRO A 944 -33.04 -8.55 12.68
N ILE A 945 -32.21 -7.55 12.41
CA ILE A 945 -32.17 -6.29 13.19
C ILE A 945 -33.44 -5.46 12.95
N LEU A 946 -33.90 -5.35 11.70
CA LEU A 946 -35.15 -4.64 11.38
C LEU A 946 -36.40 -5.39 11.86
N ALA A 947 -36.32 -6.70 12.07
CA ALA A 947 -37.43 -7.52 12.57
C ALA A 947 -37.64 -7.39 14.08
N LYS A 948 -36.60 -7.08 14.86
CA LYS A 948 -36.65 -6.76 16.30
C LYS A 948 -37.30 -5.38 16.50
N LYS A 949 -38.63 -5.29 16.41
CA LYS A 949 -39.40 -4.07 16.73
C LYS A 949 -39.62 -3.89 18.22
#